data_AF-A0A7C4MDZ4-F1
#
_entry.id   AF-A0A7C4MDZ4-F1
#
_cell.length_a   1.000
_cell.length_b   1.000
_cell.length_c   1.000
_cell.angle_alpha   90.00
_cell.angle_beta   90.00
_cell.angle_gamma   90.00
#
_symmetry.space_group_name_H-M   'P 1'
#
loop_
_entity.id
_entity.type
_entity.pdbx_description
1 polymer ?
#
loop_
_entity_poly.entity_id
_entity_poly.type
_entity_poly.pdbx_seq_one_letter_code
_entity_poly.pdbx_strand_id
1 'polypeptide(L)'
;MGREIPKSVLEEVERLRKEIAYHDYRYYILNDPVISDAEYDKLMRRLKELEAAYPELITPDSPTQRVGGAPASEFRKVRHEEPMLSLDNTFSKEELLAFDQRLKKWSGESEIEYVAEHKIDGVSVSLIYEDGVFTVGATRGDGLTGEDVTANLRTIRTLPLRLIRELPGRLEVRGEVFLTKEEFERINKEREELGLPLFANPRNAAAGSLRQLDPRVTASRALDIFVYYLINPEKWGIYTQWDALNFIKDLGFKVNPYSKLCKDVEEVWRYCEEWEKKKGSLSYAVDGVVLKVNRIDLWKKLGATSKSPRWAIAFKFPPEEAVTKVLDIIVNVGRTGVLTPVAVLEPVHLGGTIVKRASLHNEDEVRRKDVRIGDWVIVRKAGEIIPEVVKVIAERRTGSEREFKMPDKCPVCGATVVRPEDEVAHRCIGINCPAQLKERIRHFASRDAMDIRGLGPAIIEQLVERKLVKDIADLYYLTYDDILSLERMGPKSASNLVKAINASKNRPLANLIFGLGIRYVGKVVAKLLADNFKTMDKLSKASYAELMEIEGVGEKVATSVYKFFREPQTLELLEKMKKAGVNMGEELKEREIRENFFKGKTVVFTGELKSFTRAEASKVLESLGAQVLNSVSKKVDLLIVGENPGSKLDKALSMGIQIMREDELLEKLKEMGIEGEVKVKREPTLF
;
A
#
# COMPACT_ATOMS: atom_id res chain seq x y z
N MET A 1 28.26 -41.63 -12.71
CA MET A 1 28.77 -42.19 -11.44
C MET A 1 28.67 -41.08 -10.39
N GLY A 2 27.63 -41.10 -9.56
CA GLY A 2 27.57 -40.20 -8.40
C GLY A 2 28.67 -40.63 -7.44
N ARG A 3 29.58 -39.72 -7.07
CA ARG A 3 30.53 -39.99 -6.00
C ARG A 3 29.72 -40.18 -4.72
N GLU A 4 29.88 -41.32 -4.08
CA GLU A 4 29.28 -41.55 -2.77
C GLU A 4 29.93 -40.56 -1.79
N ILE A 5 29.14 -39.60 -1.30
CA ILE A 5 29.66 -38.57 -0.39
C ILE A 5 29.97 -39.26 0.94
N PRO A 6 31.22 -39.21 1.44
CA PRO A 6 31.54 -39.82 2.72
C PRO A 6 30.69 -39.21 3.84
N LYS A 7 30.14 -40.06 4.73
CA LYS A 7 29.33 -39.61 5.87
C LYS A 7 30.05 -38.57 6.74
N SER A 8 31.37 -38.69 6.88
CA SER A 8 32.22 -37.73 7.59
C SER A 8 32.22 -36.34 6.94
N VAL A 9 32.12 -36.25 5.61
CA VAL A 9 32.03 -34.98 4.88
C VAL A 9 30.68 -34.32 5.09
N LEU A 10 29.59 -35.10 5.08
CA LEU A 10 28.24 -34.61 5.40
C LEU A 10 28.18 -34.03 6.82
N GLU A 11 28.72 -34.77 7.80
CA GLU A 11 28.80 -34.33 9.19
C GLU A 11 29.69 -33.08 9.35
N GLU A 12 30.82 -33.00 8.64
CA GLU A 12 31.71 -31.85 8.66
C GLU A 12 31.05 -30.60 8.08
N VAL A 13 30.35 -30.71 6.93
CA VAL A 13 29.63 -29.59 6.30
C VAL A 13 28.52 -29.07 7.20
N GLU A 14 27.71 -29.95 7.80
CA GLU A 14 26.65 -29.53 8.72
C GLU A 14 27.22 -28.89 10.00
N ARG A 15 28.33 -29.41 10.54
CA ARG A 15 29.03 -28.80 11.68
C ARG A 15 29.52 -27.40 11.32
N LEU A 16 30.21 -27.23 10.19
CA LEU A 16 30.73 -25.94 9.73
C LEU A 16 29.60 -24.92 9.52
N ARG A 17 28.48 -25.34 8.93
CA ARG A 17 27.29 -24.47 8.78
C ARG A 17 26.74 -24.00 10.13
N LYS A 18 26.59 -24.91 11.08
CA LYS A 18 26.11 -24.59 12.44
C LYS A 18 27.08 -23.66 13.19
N GLU A 19 28.38 -23.92 13.12
CA GLU A 19 29.42 -23.08 13.75
C GLU A 19 29.47 -21.68 13.13
N ILE A 20 29.48 -21.57 11.79
CA ILE A 20 29.47 -20.27 11.10
C ILE A 20 28.21 -19.48 11.43
N ALA A 21 27.04 -20.12 11.41
CA ALA A 21 25.78 -19.46 11.77
C ALA A 21 25.78 -18.95 13.23
N TYR A 22 26.33 -19.73 14.15
CA TYR A 22 26.49 -19.33 15.55
C TYR A 22 27.44 -18.12 15.69
N HIS A 23 28.58 -18.13 14.99
CA HIS A 23 29.53 -17.02 15.02
C HIS A 23 28.98 -15.76 14.33
N ASP A 24 28.23 -15.90 13.24
CA ASP A 24 27.51 -14.79 12.61
C ASP A 24 26.51 -14.16 13.59
N TYR A 25 25.77 -14.98 14.33
CA TYR A 25 24.84 -14.48 15.35
C TYR A 25 25.57 -13.71 16.46
N ARG A 26 26.64 -14.28 17.01
CA ARG A 26 27.49 -13.61 18.02
C ARG A 26 28.04 -12.28 17.52
N TYR A 27 28.55 -12.26 16.29
CA TYR A 27 29.18 -11.09 15.69
C TYR A 27 28.16 -10.01 15.31
N TYR A 28 27.15 -10.32 14.49
CA TYR A 28 26.25 -9.31 13.90
C TYR A 28 25.01 -8.99 14.74
N ILE A 29 24.57 -9.93 15.61
CA ILE A 29 23.37 -9.74 16.43
C ILE A 29 23.73 -9.31 17.85
N LEU A 30 24.63 -10.06 18.49
CA LEU A 30 25.01 -9.79 19.88
C LEU A 30 26.13 -8.75 20.01
N ASN A 31 26.86 -8.45 18.93
CA ASN A 31 28.09 -7.63 18.95
C ASN A 31 29.11 -8.14 19.98
N ASP A 32 29.20 -9.48 20.14
CA ASP A 32 30.05 -10.16 21.13
C ASP A 32 30.73 -11.40 20.50
N PRO A 33 31.73 -11.19 19.62
CA PRO A 33 32.41 -12.27 18.92
C PRO A 33 33.28 -13.12 19.87
N VAL A 34 33.24 -14.45 19.68
CA VAL A 34 34.01 -15.44 20.47
C VAL A 34 35.25 -15.98 19.77
N ILE A 35 35.38 -15.71 18.46
CA ILE A 35 36.51 -16.12 17.64
C ILE A 35 37.01 -14.91 16.86
N SER A 36 38.28 -14.97 16.45
CA SER A 36 38.88 -13.93 15.60
C SER A 36 38.41 -14.03 14.14
N ASP A 37 38.49 -12.92 13.39
CA ASP A 37 38.17 -12.90 11.95
C ASP A 37 38.98 -13.94 11.16
N ALA A 38 40.25 -14.15 11.54
CA ALA A 38 41.12 -15.14 10.92
C ALA A 38 40.65 -16.59 11.14
N GLU A 39 40.01 -16.88 12.27
CA GLU A 39 39.42 -18.19 12.55
C GLU A 39 38.10 -18.37 11.80
N TYR A 40 37.27 -17.33 11.75
CA TYR A 40 36.05 -17.33 10.96
C TYR A 40 36.33 -17.58 9.47
N ASP A 41 37.34 -16.89 8.92
CA ASP A 41 37.76 -17.05 7.53
C ASP A 41 38.26 -18.46 7.23
N LYS A 42 38.89 -19.15 8.20
CA LYS A 42 39.28 -20.56 8.06
C LYS A 42 38.06 -21.47 7.96
N LEU A 43 37.04 -21.26 8.82
CA LEU A 43 35.78 -22.03 8.77
C LEU A 43 35.08 -21.83 7.42
N MET A 44 34.96 -20.58 6.98
CA MET A 44 34.32 -20.23 5.72
C MET A 44 35.07 -20.79 4.51
N ARG A 45 36.41 -20.74 4.52
CA ARG A 45 37.26 -21.31 3.46
C ARG A 45 37.09 -22.82 3.40
N ARG A 46 37.11 -23.51 4.54
CA ARG A 46 36.92 -24.96 4.60
C ARG A 46 35.55 -25.38 4.06
N LEU A 47 34.48 -24.64 4.42
CA LEU A 47 33.14 -24.90 3.88
C LEU A 47 33.10 -24.72 2.35
N LYS A 48 33.72 -23.65 1.82
CA LYS A 48 33.82 -23.43 0.37
C LYS A 48 34.61 -24.53 -0.36
N GLU A 49 35.70 -25.01 0.22
CA GLU A 49 36.50 -26.11 -0.34
C GLU A 49 35.67 -27.40 -0.43
N LEU A 50 34.91 -27.73 0.62
CA LEU A 50 34.06 -28.92 0.66
C LEU A 50 32.90 -28.83 -0.34
N GLU A 51 32.24 -27.68 -0.42
CA GLU A 51 31.16 -27.45 -1.39
C GLU A 51 31.65 -27.40 -2.84
N ALA A 52 32.88 -26.95 -3.09
CA ALA A 52 33.49 -27.03 -4.40
C ALA A 52 33.87 -28.48 -4.79
N ALA A 53 34.30 -29.29 -3.82
CA ALA A 53 34.64 -30.69 -4.02
C ALA A 53 33.40 -31.59 -4.21
N TYR A 54 32.28 -31.23 -3.58
CA TYR A 54 30.99 -31.92 -3.64
C TYR A 54 29.85 -30.92 -3.92
N PRO A 55 29.65 -30.52 -5.19
CA PRO A 55 28.63 -29.52 -5.56
C PRO A 55 27.20 -29.90 -5.14
N GLU A 56 26.91 -31.20 -5.03
CA GLU A 56 25.65 -31.74 -4.53
C GLU A 56 25.36 -31.41 -3.06
N LEU A 57 26.37 -30.99 -2.29
CA LEU A 57 26.20 -30.54 -0.92
C LEU A 57 25.76 -29.08 -0.82
N ILE A 58 25.84 -28.28 -1.90
CA ILE A 58 25.47 -26.87 -1.87
C ILE A 58 23.96 -26.76 -1.63
N THR A 59 23.59 -26.21 -0.47
CA THR A 59 22.21 -25.92 -0.12
C THR A 59 21.96 -24.41 -0.18
N PRO A 60 20.73 -23.96 -0.51
CA PRO A 60 20.42 -22.52 -0.59
C PRO A 60 20.68 -21.76 0.72
N ASP A 61 20.62 -22.44 1.86
CA ASP A 61 20.82 -21.90 3.21
C ASP A 61 22.26 -21.95 3.70
N SER A 62 23.18 -22.47 2.88
CA SER A 62 24.60 -22.45 3.21
C SER A 62 25.12 -21.00 3.29
N PRO A 63 25.96 -20.67 4.30
CA PRO A 63 26.57 -19.34 4.42
C PRO A 63 27.34 -18.88 3.18
N THR A 64 27.84 -19.80 2.36
CA THR A 64 28.53 -19.51 1.10
C THR A 64 27.61 -18.94 0.03
N GLN A 65 26.30 -19.17 0.13
CA GLN A 65 25.29 -18.74 -0.85
C GLN A 65 24.69 -17.35 -0.53
N ARG A 66 25.15 -16.67 0.53
CA ARG A 66 24.65 -15.32 0.87
C ARG A 66 24.89 -14.27 -0.22
N VAL A 67 25.99 -14.38 -0.94
CA VAL A 67 26.35 -13.47 -2.05
C VAL A 67 26.53 -14.33 -3.30
N GLY A 68 25.43 -14.87 -3.80
CA GLY A 68 25.38 -15.73 -4.98
C GLY A 68 24.00 -15.70 -5.64
N GLY A 69 23.97 -15.76 -6.97
CA GLY A 69 22.74 -15.75 -7.77
C GLY A 69 22.90 -14.95 -9.05
N ALA A 70 22.39 -15.47 -10.16
CA ALA A 70 22.30 -14.72 -11.40
C ALA A 70 21.35 -13.51 -11.20
N PRO A 71 21.62 -12.34 -11.80
CA PRO A 71 20.69 -11.22 -11.77
C PRO A 71 19.30 -11.67 -12.25
N ALA A 72 18.27 -11.34 -11.47
CA ALA A 72 16.91 -11.63 -11.85
C ALA A 72 16.50 -10.79 -13.07
N SER A 73 15.71 -11.34 -13.98
CA SER A 73 15.11 -10.57 -15.07
C SER A 73 13.94 -9.70 -14.59
N GLU A 74 13.22 -10.17 -13.57
CA GLU A 74 12.08 -9.49 -12.95
C GLU A 74 11.79 -10.05 -11.54
N PHE A 75 11.06 -9.28 -10.73
CA PHE A 75 10.57 -9.73 -9.44
C PHE A 75 9.25 -10.49 -9.58
N ARG A 76 9.19 -11.70 -9.01
CA ARG A 76 7.95 -12.50 -8.93
C ARG A 76 7.02 -11.92 -7.88
N LYS A 77 5.72 -12.17 -8.03
CA LYS A 77 4.72 -11.77 -7.04
C LYS A 77 4.49 -12.89 -6.03
N VAL A 78 4.44 -12.52 -4.75
CA VAL A 78 4.16 -13.44 -3.63
C VAL A 78 2.92 -12.94 -2.92
N ARG A 79 1.92 -13.80 -2.76
CA ARG A 79 0.72 -13.48 -1.99
C ARG A 79 0.99 -13.74 -0.51
N HIS A 80 0.70 -12.77 0.34
CA HIS A 80 0.81 -12.92 1.79
C HIS A 80 -0.36 -13.76 2.31
N GLU A 81 -0.08 -14.68 3.25
CA GLU A 81 -1.11 -15.50 3.88
C GLU A 81 -2.09 -14.64 4.68
N GLU A 82 -1.53 -13.79 5.53
CA GLU A 82 -2.26 -12.74 6.22
C GLU A 82 -1.95 -11.38 5.60
N PRO A 83 -2.92 -10.48 5.41
CA PRO A 83 -2.64 -9.14 4.89
C PRO A 83 -1.61 -8.38 5.74
N MET A 84 -0.67 -7.71 5.08
CA MET A 84 0.24 -6.73 5.69
C MET A 84 -0.44 -5.36 5.70
N LEU A 85 -1.16 -5.08 6.79
CA LEU A 85 -1.89 -3.83 7.00
C LEU A 85 -0.96 -2.66 7.34
N SER A 86 -1.49 -1.44 7.21
CA SER A 86 -0.85 -0.23 7.76
C SER A 86 -1.19 -0.08 9.25
N LEU A 87 -0.59 0.90 9.92
CA LEU A 87 -1.00 1.35 11.25
C LEU A 87 -1.73 2.67 11.13
N ASP A 88 -2.73 2.88 12.00
CA ASP A 88 -3.29 4.21 12.21
C ASP A 88 -2.29 5.08 12.99
N ASN A 89 -2.34 6.40 12.79
CA ASN A 89 -1.41 7.33 13.41
C ASN A 89 -2.09 8.12 14.54
N THR A 90 -1.29 8.51 15.53
CA THR A 90 -1.64 9.43 16.60
C THR A 90 -0.49 10.40 16.81
N PHE A 91 -0.80 11.65 17.17
CA PHE A 91 0.18 12.74 17.24
C PHE A 91 0.23 13.42 18.61
N SER A 92 -0.70 13.11 19.51
CA SER A 92 -0.75 13.72 20.84
C SER A 92 -1.01 12.70 21.95
N LYS A 93 -0.77 13.13 23.19
CA LYS A 93 -1.08 12.34 24.39
C LYS A 93 -2.59 12.09 24.50
N GLU A 94 -3.40 13.09 24.19
CA GLU A 94 -4.86 13.01 24.28
C GLU A 94 -5.42 11.97 23.30
N GLU A 95 -4.88 11.92 22.08
CA GLU A 95 -5.26 10.91 21.08
C GLU A 95 -4.86 9.49 21.52
N LEU A 96 -3.70 9.33 22.16
CA LEU A 96 -3.26 8.06 22.75
C LEU A 96 -4.16 7.61 23.90
N LEU A 97 -4.53 8.52 24.80
CA LEU A 97 -5.47 8.25 25.89
C LEU A 97 -6.86 7.87 25.35
N ALA A 98 -7.32 8.57 24.31
CA ALA A 98 -8.59 8.24 23.64
C ALA A 98 -8.53 6.86 22.97
N PHE A 99 -7.37 6.46 22.44
CA PHE A 99 -7.15 5.11 21.92
C PHE A 99 -7.26 4.04 23.01
N ASP A 100 -6.58 4.21 24.14
CA ASP A 100 -6.68 3.31 25.30
C ASP A 100 -8.13 3.16 25.81
N GLN A 101 -8.85 4.28 25.95
CA GLN A 101 -10.26 4.26 26.37
C GLN A 101 -11.15 3.47 25.40
N ARG A 102 -10.95 3.62 24.08
CA ARG A 102 -11.68 2.84 23.07
C ARG A 102 -11.37 1.35 23.20
N LEU A 103 -10.10 1.00 23.40
CA LEU A 103 -9.67 -0.38 23.56
C LEU A 103 -10.29 -1.03 24.79
N LYS A 104 -10.27 -0.37 25.95
CA LYS A 104 -10.92 -0.85 27.20
C LYS A 104 -12.41 -1.08 26.99
N LYS A 105 -13.10 -0.14 26.35
CA LYS A 105 -14.53 -0.27 26.03
C LYS A 105 -14.85 -1.45 25.11
N TRP A 106 -14.04 -1.68 24.07
CA TRP A 106 -14.28 -2.76 23.10
C TRP A 106 -13.83 -4.14 23.61
N SER A 107 -12.74 -4.18 24.37
CA SER A 107 -12.23 -5.42 24.98
C SER A 107 -13.02 -5.83 26.23
N GLY A 108 -13.65 -4.90 26.93
CA GLY A 108 -14.28 -5.14 28.23
C GLY A 108 -13.28 -5.28 29.37
N GLU A 109 -12.00 -5.01 29.12
CA GLU A 109 -10.92 -5.06 30.12
C GLU A 109 -10.80 -3.70 30.83
N SER A 110 -10.54 -3.72 32.13
CA SER A 110 -10.28 -2.50 32.92
C SER A 110 -8.85 -1.99 32.71
N GLU A 111 -7.91 -2.91 32.47
CA GLU A 111 -6.48 -2.63 32.34
C GLU A 111 -5.93 -3.34 31.10
N ILE A 112 -5.04 -2.65 30.37
CA ILE A 112 -4.43 -3.16 29.14
C ILE A 112 -2.94 -2.85 29.20
N GLU A 113 -2.12 -3.89 29.11
CA GLU A 113 -0.69 -3.77 28.92
C GLU A 113 -0.35 -3.57 27.44
N TYR A 114 0.76 -2.89 27.20
CA TYR A 114 1.24 -2.54 25.87
C TYR A 114 2.70 -2.92 25.69
N VAL A 115 3.07 -3.26 24.45
CA VAL A 115 4.47 -3.32 24.03
C VAL A 115 4.75 -2.09 23.16
N ALA A 116 5.68 -1.25 23.61
CA ALA A 116 6.15 -0.08 22.90
C ALA A 116 7.44 -0.42 22.13
N GLU A 117 7.43 -0.20 20.83
CA GLU A 117 8.53 -0.54 19.92
C GLU A 117 8.88 0.67 19.05
N HIS A 118 10.15 0.88 18.72
CA HIS A 118 10.51 1.93 17.77
C HIS A 118 9.86 1.71 16.42
N LYS A 119 9.28 2.77 15.86
CA LYS A 119 8.77 2.76 14.50
C LYS A 119 9.93 3.05 13.54
N ILE A 120 10.54 1.98 13.05
CA ILE A 120 11.70 2.02 12.16
C ILE A 120 11.29 2.59 10.80
N ASP A 121 12.06 3.54 10.27
CA ASP A 121 11.82 4.13 8.95
C ASP A 121 12.52 3.31 7.85
N GLY A 122 11.84 2.26 7.38
CA GLY A 122 12.39 1.31 6.42
C GLY A 122 11.36 0.70 5.48
N VAL A 123 11.58 -0.57 5.14
CA VAL A 123 10.73 -1.36 4.25
C VAL A 123 10.28 -2.63 4.95
N SER A 124 8.97 -2.77 5.12
CA SER A 124 8.39 -3.98 5.70
C SER A 124 8.52 -5.18 4.77
N VAL A 125 8.97 -6.28 5.35
CA VAL A 125 9.14 -7.58 4.68
C VAL A 125 8.46 -8.69 5.48
N SER A 126 7.96 -9.70 4.76
CA SER A 126 7.55 -10.99 5.31
C SER A 126 8.63 -12.02 5.00
N LEU A 127 8.98 -12.83 5.99
CA LEU A 127 10.05 -13.83 5.94
C LEU A 127 9.44 -15.18 6.32
N ILE A 128 9.56 -16.14 5.41
CA ILE A 128 9.02 -17.49 5.56
C ILE A 128 10.19 -18.45 5.74
N TYR A 129 10.09 -19.27 6.77
CA TYR A 129 11.00 -20.35 7.09
C TYR A 129 10.23 -21.67 7.07
N GLU A 130 10.83 -22.70 6.49
CA GLU A 130 10.32 -24.07 6.51
C GLU A 130 11.39 -24.95 7.17
N ASP A 131 10.99 -25.67 8.22
CA ASP A 131 11.88 -26.54 9.00
C ASP A 131 13.15 -25.82 9.47
N GLY A 132 12.99 -24.54 9.86
CA GLY A 132 14.07 -23.68 10.33
C GLY A 132 14.96 -23.08 9.24
N VAL A 133 14.66 -23.28 7.95
CA VAL A 133 15.44 -22.77 6.82
C VAL A 133 14.71 -21.64 6.10
N PHE A 134 15.41 -20.54 5.78
CA PHE A 134 14.86 -19.40 5.06
C PHE A 134 14.52 -19.76 3.60
N THR A 135 13.24 -19.74 3.25
CA THR A 135 12.75 -20.15 1.93
C THR A 135 12.33 -18.95 1.08
N VAL A 136 11.44 -18.09 1.60
CA VAL A 136 10.84 -16.99 0.84
C VAL A 136 10.85 -15.70 1.64
N GLY A 137 11.27 -14.61 1.01
CA GLY A 137 11.16 -13.26 1.56
C GLY A 137 10.45 -12.32 0.58
N ALA A 138 9.41 -11.65 1.04
CA ALA A 138 8.57 -10.80 0.20
C ALA A 138 8.41 -9.39 0.76
N THR A 139 8.41 -8.39 -0.11
CA THR A 139 8.06 -7.01 0.29
C THR A 139 6.57 -6.90 0.61
N ARG A 140 6.16 -5.85 1.33
CA ARG A 140 4.75 -5.59 1.59
C ARG A 140 3.89 -5.45 0.32
N GLY A 141 4.39 -4.77 -0.71
CA GLY A 141 3.62 -4.46 -1.93
C GLY A 141 2.33 -3.69 -1.64
N ASP A 142 1.18 -4.22 -2.08
CA ASP A 142 -0.15 -3.61 -1.81
C ASP A 142 -0.79 -4.05 -0.49
N GLY A 143 -0.08 -4.86 0.31
CA GLY A 143 -0.55 -5.45 1.56
C GLY A 143 -1.14 -6.86 1.39
N LEU A 144 -1.60 -7.23 0.19
CA LEU A 144 -2.04 -8.60 -0.12
C LEU A 144 -1.01 -9.35 -0.93
N THR A 145 -0.32 -8.66 -1.83
CA THR A 145 0.69 -9.21 -2.73
C THR A 145 1.95 -8.36 -2.70
N GLY A 146 3.07 -9.02 -2.40
CA GLY A 146 4.42 -8.51 -2.39
C GLY A 146 5.23 -8.88 -3.62
N GLU A 147 6.45 -8.35 -3.68
CA GLU A 147 7.50 -8.78 -4.61
C GLU A 147 8.46 -9.74 -3.88
N ASP A 148 8.80 -10.86 -4.51
CA ASP A 148 9.84 -11.79 -4.05
C ASP A 148 11.20 -11.11 -4.10
N VAL A 149 11.79 -10.87 -2.93
CA VAL A 149 13.12 -10.28 -2.75
C VAL A 149 14.01 -11.22 -1.96
N THR A 150 13.78 -12.54 -2.05
CA THR A 150 14.49 -13.56 -1.29
C THR A 150 16.00 -13.47 -1.50
N ALA A 151 16.46 -13.34 -2.76
CA ALA A 151 17.88 -13.23 -3.07
C ALA A 151 18.53 -11.99 -2.43
N ASN A 152 17.83 -10.86 -2.42
CA ASN A 152 18.30 -9.62 -1.81
C ASN A 152 18.31 -9.72 -0.28
N LEU A 153 17.31 -10.37 0.32
CA LEU A 153 17.24 -10.58 1.76
C LEU A 153 18.34 -11.51 2.26
N ARG A 154 18.75 -12.53 1.48
CA ARG A 154 19.89 -13.40 1.82
C ARG A 154 21.20 -12.63 2.00
N THR A 155 21.35 -11.45 1.42
CA THR A 155 22.56 -10.63 1.55
C THR A 155 22.65 -9.89 2.89
N ILE A 156 21.54 -9.79 3.64
CA ILE A 156 21.50 -9.13 4.94
C ILE A 156 22.15 -10.04 5.99
N ARG A 157 23.29 -9.62 6.55
CA ARG A 157 24.09 -10.46 7.46
C ARG A 157 23.37 -10.77 8.78
N THR A 158 22.52 -9.84 9.24
CA THR A 158 21.71 -9.97 10.45
C THR A 158 20.45 -10.81 10.26
N LEU A 159 20.17 -11.27 9.03
CA LEU A 159 19.10 -12.23 8.76
C LEU A 159 19.66 -13.67 8.84
N PRO A 160 19.18 -14.52 9.76
CA PRO A 160 19.60 -15.91 9.82
C PRO A 160 19.07 -16.66 8.60
N LEU A 161 19.95 -17.33 7.83
CA LEU A 161 19.49 -18.24 6.76
C LEU A 161 18.93 -19.54 7.31
N ARG A 162 19.41 -19.94 8.50
CA ARG A 162 18.91 -21.05 9.29
C ARG A 162 18.73 -20.57 10.74
N LEU A 163 17.61 -20.93 11.35
CA LEU A 163 17.33 -20.60 12.75
C LEU A 163 18.30 -21.30 13.69
N ILE A 164 18.61 -20.68 14.83
CA ILE A 164 19.51 -21.26 15.83
C ILE A 164 18.91 -22.53 16.45
N ARG A 165 17.60 -22.50 16.67
CA ARG A 165 16.82 -23.63 17.17
C ARG A 165 16.14 -24.32 16.00
N GLU A 166 16.26 -25.65 15.95
CA GLU A 166 15.49 -26.46 15.01
C GLU A 166 14.00 -26.32 15.33
N LEU A 167 13.24 -25.86 14.33
CA LEU A 167 11.83 -25.55 14.45
C LEU A 167 11.09 -26.21 13.29
N PRO A 168 10.46 -27.38 13.50
CA PRO A 168 9.79 -28.10 12.43
C PRO A 168 8.53 -27.34 11.98
N GLY A 169 8.22 -27.42 10.70
CA GLY A 169 7.07 -26.78 10.09
C GLY A 169 7.35 -25.36 9.60
N ARG A 170 6.25 -24.65 9.29
CA ARG A 170 6.30 -23.33 8.65
C ARG A 170 6.19 -22.21 9.67
N LEU A 171 7.18 -21.32 9.67
CA LEU A 171 7.24 -20.09 10.45
C LEU A 171 7.17 -18.88 9.50
N GLU A 172 6.31 -17.92 9.80
CA GLU A 172 6.32 -16.61 9.12
C GLU A 172 6.56 -15.51 10.16
N VAL A 173 7.56 -14.66 9.90
CA VAL A 173 7.86 -13.49 10.73
C VAL A 173 7.90 -12.25 9.85
N ARG A 174 7.60 -11.08 10.44
CA ARG A 174 7.69 -9.79 9.73
C ARG A 174 8.68 -8.87 10.40
N GLY A 175 9.39 -8.13 9.57
CA GLY A 175 10.42 -7.19 9.99
C GLY A 175 10.48 -5.96 9.11
N GLU A 176 11.31 -5.01 9.53
CA GLU A 176 11.61 -3.80 8.78
C GLU A 176 13.08 -3.85 8.35
N VAL A 177 13.32 -3.81 7.04
CA VAL A 177 14.66 -3.63 6.48
C VAL A 177 14.98 -2.14 6.44
N PHE A 178 16.13 -1.75 6.97
CA PHE A 178 16.53 -0.35 7.09
C PHE A 178 18.02 -0.16 6.76
N LEU A 179 18.42 1.11 6.68
CA LEU A 179 19.82 1.53 6.60
C LEU A 179 20.20 2.28 7.86
N THR A 180 21.43 2.07 8.33
CA THR A 180 22.01 2.93 9.35
C THR A 180 22.24 4.34 8.77
N LYS A 181 22.30 5.35 9.64
CA LYS A 181 22.57 6.74 9.24
C LYS A 181 23.93 6.85 8.53
N GLU A 182 24.93 6.15 9.06
CA GLU A 182 26.28 6.08 8.49
C GLU A 182 26.27 5.48 7.07
N GLU A 183 25.58 4.35 6.86
CA GLU A 183 25.51 3.73 5.54
C GLU A 183 24.72 4.57 4.54
N PHE A 184 23.67 5.25 5.00
CA PHE A 184 22.93 6.19 4.17
C PHE A 184 23.83 7.35 3.69
N GLU A 185 24.64 7.92 4.59
CA GLU A 185 25.60 8.98 4.25
C GLU A 185 26.68 8.48 3.29
N ARG A 186 27.26 7.31 3.54
CA ARG A 186 28.25 6.68 2.65
C ARG A 186 27.70 6.49 1.24
N ILE A 187 26.52 5.88 1.11
CA ILE A 187 25.87 5.63 -0.18
C ILE A 187 25.58 6.94 -0.92
N ASN A 188 25.15 7.99 -0.21
CA ASN A 188 24.92 9.28 -0.85
C ASN A 188 26.21 9.93 -1.33
N LYS A 189 27.30 9.84 -0.57
CA LYS A 189 28.61 10.33 -1.00
C LYS A 189 29.10 9.62 -2.27
N GLU A 190 28.99 8.29 -2.33
CA GLU A 190 29.33 7.51 -3.54
C GLU A 190 28.46 7.92 -4.74
N ARG A 191 27.18 8.20 -4.52
CA ARG A 191 26.27 8.66 -5.58
C ARG A 191 26.62 10.06 -6.06
N GLU A 192 27.03 10.96 -5.16
CA GLU A 192 27.49 12.31 -5.49
C GLU A 192 28.74 12.25 -6.38
N GLU A 193 29.73 11.45 -6.00
CA GLU A 193 30.97 11.24 -6.76
C GLU A 193 30.69 10.68 -8.16
N LEU A 194 29.65 9.86 -8.31
CA LEU A 194 29.19 9.30 -9.59
C LEU A 194 28.21 10.20 -10.36
N GLY A 195 27.88 11.40 -9.85
CA GLY A 195 26.92 12.32 -10.47
C GLY A 195 25.48 11.80 -10.51
N LEU A 196 25.13 10.83 -9.65
CA LEU A 196 23.80 10.23 -9.55
C LEU A 196 22.90 11.02 -8.57
N PRO A 197 21.58 11.00 -8.77
CA PRO A 197 20.65 11.63 -7.81
C PRO A 197 20.78 11.03 -6.41
N LEU A 198 20.95 11.88 -5.40
CA LEU A 198 21.02 11.44 -4.00
C LEU A 198 19.70 10.83 -3.52
N PHE A 199 19.78 9.92 -2.56
CA PHE A 199 18.60 9.44 -1.86
C PHE A 199 18.11 10.49 -0.87
N ALA A 200 16.80 10.71 -0.88
CA ALA A 200 16.12 11.70 -0.07
C ALA A 200 16.11 11.37 1.43
N ASN A 201 15.98 10.09 1.78
CA ASN A 201 15.94 9.63 3.17
C ASN A 201 16.38 8.16 3.26
N PRO A 202 16.73 7.67 4.47
CA PRO A 202 17.14 6.29 4.69
C PRO A 202 16.12 5.27 4.19
N ARG A 203 14.82 5.55 4.31
CA ARG A 203 13.74 4.69 3.81
C ARG A 203 13.81 4.44 2.31
N ASN A 204 13.91 5.51 1.52
CA ASN A 204 13.97 5.43 0.06
C ASN A 204 15.27 4.77 -0.38
N ALA A 205 16.37 5.03 0.32
CA ALA A 205 17.63 4.34 0.10
C ALA A 205 17.49 2.84 0.40
N ALA A 206 16.86 2.44 1.51
CA ALA A 206 16.63 1.04 1.86
C ALA A 206 15.74 0.33 0.82
N ALA A 207 14.61 0.94 0.43
CA ALA A 207 13.73 0.42 -0.64
C ALA A 207 14.45 0.27 -1.97
N GLY A 208 15.20 1.29 -2.39
CA GLY A 208 15.99 1.25 -3.62
C GLY A 208 17.09 0.20 -3.56
N SER A 209 17.63 -0.08 -2.37
CA SER A 209 18.72 -1.04 -2.16
C SER A 209 18.23 -2.47 -2.11
N LEU A 210 17.07 -2.70 -1.50
CA LEU A 210 16.45 -4.02 -1.42
C LEU A 210 15.89 -4.48 -2.77
N ARG A 211 15.38 -3.55 -3.59
CA ARG A 211 14.74 -3.83 -4.88
C ARG A 211 15.73 -3.72 -6.05
N GLN A 212 16.87 -4.41 -5.95
CA GLN A 212 17.86 -4.51 -7.02
C GLN A 212 17.73 -5.86 -7.73
N LEU A 213 17.67 -5.86 -9.05
CA LEU A 213 17.64 -7.12 -9.83
C LEU A 213 18.92 -7.94 -9.63
N ASP A 214 20.04 -7.25 -9.40
CA ASP A 214 21.31 -7.87 -9.03
C ASP A 214 21.50 -7.81 -7.51
N PRO A 215 21.46 -8.95 -6.79
CA PRO A 215 21.61 -8.98 -5.33
C PRO A 215 23.00 -8.53 -4.88
N ARG A 216 24.02 -8.54 -5.76
CA ARG A 216 25.36 -8.03 -5.42
C ARG A 216 25.36 -6.54 -5.12
N VAL A 217 24.45 -5.78 -5.75
CA VAL A 217 24.25 -4.35 -5.46
C VAL A 217 23.57 -4.17 -4.10
N THR A 218 22.69 -5.08 -3.69
CA THR A 218 22.12 -5.05 -2.34
C THR A 218 23.18 -5.37 -1.30
N ALA A 219 24.01 -6.38 -1.54
CA ALA A 219 25.09 -6.79 -0.65
C ALA A 219 26.09 -5.65 -0.37
N SER A 220 26.38 -4.79 -1.36
CA SER A 220 27.30 -3.66 -1.19
C SER A 220 26.71 -2.49 -0.38
N ARG A 221 25.40 -2.52 -0.09
CA ARG A 221 24.68 -1.44 0.62
C ARG A 221 24.38 -1.76 2.07
N ALA A 222 24.94 -2.86 2.60
CA ALA A 222 24.96 -3.19 4.03
C ALA A 222 23.61 -2.96 4.75
N LEU A 223 22.52 -3.44 4.16
CA LEU A 223 21.20 -3.36 4.78
C LEU A 223 21.16 -4.14 6.09
N ASP A 224 20.34 -3.66 7.01
CA ASP A 224 20.07 -4.29 8.31
C ASP A 224 18.56 -4.52 8.48
N ILE A 225 18.17 -5.34 9.46
CA ILE A 225 16.78 -5.72 9.69
C ILE A 225 16.46 -5.81 11.19
N PHE A 226 15.26 -5.37 11.57
CA PHE A 226 14.65 -5.71 12.86
C PHE A 226 13.36 -6.50 12.63
N VAL A 227 13.22 -7.64 13.29
CA VAL A 227 12.01 -8.47 13.26
C VAL A 227 11.13 -8.11 14.46
N TYR A 228 9.83 -7.92 14.21
CA TYR A 228 8.90 -7.34 15.20
C TYR A 228 7.54 -8.04 15.28
N TYR A 229 7.27 -9.03 14.42
CA TYR A 229 5.97 -9.69 14.38
C TYR A 229 6.09 -11.17 14.08
N LEU A 230 5.38 -11.98 14.86
CA LEU A 230 5.23 -13.41 14.67
C LEU A 230 3.83 -13.70 14.14
N ILE A 231 3.74 -14.38 13.00
CA ILE A 231 2.45 -14.84 12.47
C ILE A 231 2.04 -16.12 13.17
N ASN A 232 0.75 -16.20 13.55
CA ASN A 232 0.17 -17.34 14.26
C ASN A 232 0.97 -17.78 15.52
N PRO A 233 1.21 -16.86 16.47
CA PRO A 233 2.00 -17.12 17.68
C PRO A 233 1.41 -18.23 18.56
N GLU A 234 0.08 -18.41 18.53
CA GLU A 234 -0.64 -19.46 19.25
C GLU A 234 -0.13 -20.88 18.89
N LYS A 235 0.39 -21.09 17.67
CA LYS A 235 0.99 -22.38 17.26
C LYS A 235 2.19 -22.78 18.12
N TRP A 236 2.85 -21.80 18.74
CA TRP A 236 4.03 -21.98 19.58
C TRP A 236 3.71 -21.81 21.07
N GLY A 237 2.43 -21.78 21.45
CA GLY A 237 2.00 -21.53 22.83
C GLY A 237 2.28 -20.10 23.32
N ILE A 238 2.41 -19.14 22.39
CA ILE A 238 2.71 -17.75 22.70
C ILE A 238 1.42 -16.93 22.66
N TYR A 239 1.14 -16.24 23.75
CA TYR A 239 -0.11 -15.48 23.94
C TYR A 239 0.11 -13.99 24.18
N THR A 240 1.37 -13.54 24.27
CA THR A 240 1.71 -12.11 24.42
C THR A 240 2.70 -11.66 23.36
N GLN A 241 2.61 -10.39 22.94
CA GLN A 241 3.55 -9.78 22.00
C GLN A 241 4.95 -9.71 22.60
N TRP A 242 5.07 -9.49 23.92
CA TRP A 242 6.37 -9.49 24.59
C TRP A 242 7.05 -10.86 24.48
N ASP A 243 6.32 -11.95 24.76
CA ASP A 243 6.85 -13.31 24.62
C ASP A 243 7.14 -13.65 23.15
N ALA A 244 6.35 -13.12 22.21
CA ALA A 244 6.62 -13.28 20.78
C ALA A 244 7.96 -12.64 20.38
N LEU A 245 8.27 -11.44 20.88
CA LEU A 245 9.57 -10.79 20.63
C LEU A 245 10.73 -11.58 21.25
N ASN A 246 10.57 -12.10 22.46
CA ASN A 246 11.59 -12.94 23.10
C ASN A 246 11.79 -14.25 22.33
N PHE A 247 10.71 -14.90 21.89
CA PHE A 247 10.79 -16.10 21.06
C PHE A 247 11.49 -15.84 19.73
N ILE A 248 11.15 -14.74 19.04
CA ILE A 248 11.83 -14.32 17.80
C ILE A 248 13.34 -14.14 18.07
N LYS A 249 13.71 -13.51 19.18
CA LYS A 249 15.11 -13.32 19.57
C LYS A 249 15.81 -14.65 19.82
N ASP A 250 15.18 -15.58 20.52
CA ASP A 250 15.72 -16.92 20.82
C ASP A 250 15.92 -17.77 19.56
N LEU A 251 15.16 -17.52 18.49
CA LEU A 251 15.36 -18.15 17.18
C LEU A 251 16.56 -17.60 16.40
N GLY A 252 17.18 -16.52 16.87
CA GLY A 252 18.38 -15.92 16.28
C GLY A 252 18.11 -14.66 15.45
N PHE A 253 16.90 -14.13 15.46
CA PHE A 253 16.58 -12.88 14.75
C PHE A 253 17.02 -11.66 15.54
N LYS A 254 17.39 -10.60 14.82
CA LYS A 254 17.63 -9.28 15.41
C LYS A 254 16.29 -8.63 15.79
N VAL A 255 16.06 -8.42 17.08
CA VAL A 255 14.92 -7.66 17.63
C VAL A 255 15.41 -6.33 18.15
N ASN A 256 14.58 -5.30 18.12
CA ASN A 256 14.97 -3.98 18.62
C ASN A 256 15.30 -4.07 20.13
N PRO A 257 16.51 -3.66 20.56
CA PRO A 257 16.93 -3.79 21.95
C PRO A 257 16.23 -2.81 22.90
N TYR A 258 15.54 -1.82 22.36
CA TYR A 258 14.85 -0.78 23.13
C TYR A 258 13.35 -1.00 23.23
N SER A 259 12.81 -2.12 22.75
CA SER A 259 11.41 -2.50 22.98
C SER A 259 11.11 -2.59 24.47
N LYS A 260 9.94 -2.12 24.89
CA LYS A 260 9.56 -2.07 26.31
C LYS A 260 8.14 -2.59 26.54
N LEU A 261 7.98 -3.45 27.54
CA LEU A 261 6.68 -3.79 28.10
C LEU A 261 6.23 -2.66 29.03
N CYS A 262 5.06 -2.11 28.77
CA CYS A 262 4.43 -1.01 29.48
C CYS A 262 3.14 -1.50 30.13
N LYS A 263 2.96 -1.20 31.41
CA LYS A 263 1.78 -1.62 32.19
C LYS A 263 0.50 -0.91 31.77
N ASP A 264 0.63 0.32 31.31
CA ASP A 264 -0.48 1.20 30.91
C ASP A 264 -0.04 2.19 29.83
N VAL A 265 -1.00 2.97 29.32
CA VAL A 265 -0.77 4.00 28.31
C VAL A 265 0.10 5.17 28.81
N GLU A 266 0.16 5.42 30.12
CA GLU A 266 1.00 6.48 30.71
C GLU A 266 2.49 6.07 30.70
N GLU A 267 2.80 4.80 30.94
CA GLU A 267 4.13 4.24 30.71
C GLU A 267 4.54 4.32 29.25
N VAL A 268 3.60 4.09 28.33
CA VAL A 268 3.91 4.26 26.91
C VAL A 268 4.14 5.72 26.55
N TRP A 269 3.37 6.65 27.10
CA TRP A 269 3.60 8.08 26.90
C TRP A 269 4.99 8.51 27.37
N ARG A 270 5.40 8.08 28.56
CA ARG A 270 6.76 8.34 29.07
C ARG A 270 7.85 7.76 28.16
N TYR A 271 7.61 6.59 27.60
CA TYR A 271 8.51 5.99 26.61
C TYR A 271 8.59 6.82 25.31
N CYS A 272 7.45 7.32 24.82
CA CYS A 272 7.40 8.21 23.66
C CYS A 272 8.20 9.51 23.91
N GLU A 273 8.01 10.16 25.06
CA GLU A 273 8.74 11.40 25.41
C GLU A 273 10.24 11.18 25.55
N GLU A 274 10.64 10.03 26.11
CA GLU A 274 12.05 9.65 26.25
C GLU A 274 12.71 9.51 24.87
N TRP A 275 12.08 8.74 23.98
CA TRP A 275 12.65 8.44 22.67
C TRP A 275 12.52 9.57 21.67
N GLU A 276 11.56 10.47 21.82
CA GLU A 276 11.51 11.71 21.05
C GLU A 276 12.78 12.54 21.27
N LYS A 277 13.28 12.61 22.52
CA LYS A 277 14.51 13.34 22.88
C LYS A 277 15.77 12.56 22.48
N LYS A 278 15.74 11.23 22.59
CA LYS A 278 16.89 10.35 22.31
C LYS A 278 17.01 9.90 20.85
N LYS A 279 16.04 10.16 19.97
CA LYS A 279 16.06 9.70 18.56
C LYS A 279 17.34 10.09 17.79
N GLY A 280 17.98 11.19 18.19
CA GLY A 280 19.25 11.64 17.61
C GLY A 280 20.41 10.66 17.83
N SER A 281 20.44 9.96 18.97
CA SER A 281 21.54 9.04 19.33
C SER A 281 21.43 7.66 18.68
N LEU A 282 20.30 7.33 18.05
CA LEU A 282 20.11 6.06 17.35
C LEU A 282 20.96 6.00 16.08
N SER A 283 21.53 4.83 15.78
CA SER A 283 22.25 4.56 14.53
C SER A 283 21.32 4.39 13.32
N TYR A 284 20.00 4.36 13.53
CA TYR A 284 18.98 4.20 12.51
C TYR A 284 17.90 5.30 12.62
N ALA A 285 17.14 5.49 11.54
CA ALA A 285 16.05 6.45 11.52
C ALA A 285 14.76 5.86 12.12
N VAL A 286 14.09 6.67 12.94
CA VAL A 286 12.79 6.35 13.54
C VAL A 286 11.84 7.50 13.30
N ASP A 287 10.58 7.17 12.97
CA ASP A 287 9.52 8.14 12.72
C ASP A 287 8.47 8.19 13.85
N GLY A 288 8.68 7.41 14.91
CA GLY A 288 7.76 7.35 16.04
C GLY A 288 7.95 6.09 16.89
N VAL A 289 6.89 5.76 17.62
CA VAL A 289 6.74 4.55 18.43
C VAL A 289 5.49 3.81 17.99
N VAL A 290 5.57 2.50 17.85
CA VAL A 290 4.42 1.61 17.67
C VAL A 290 4.00 1.08 19.02
N LEU A 291 2.73 1.27 19.35
CA LEU A 291 2.09 0.70 20.52
C LEU A 291 1.28 -0.50 20.08
N LYS A 292 1.49 -1.66 20.69
CA LYS A 292 0.71 -2.88 20.45
C LYS A 292 0.11 -3.36 21.76
N VAL A 293 -1.17 -3.73 21.78
CA VAL A 293 -1.76 -4.44 22.93
C VAL A 293 -0.95 -5.72 23.17
N ASN A 294 -0.46 -5.91 24.41
CA ASN A 294 0.44 -7.02 24.74
C ASN A 294 -0.25 -8.37 24.57
N ARG A 295 -1.50 -8.49 25.05
CA ARG A 295 -2.30 -9.72 24.96
C ARG A 295 -2.80 -9.97 23.53
N ILE A 296 -2.43 -11.11 22.95
CA ILE A 296 -2.72 -11.45 21.55
C ILE A 296 -4.16 -11.96 21.37
N ASP A 297 -4.74 -12.58 22.38
CA ASP A 297 -6.13 -13.03 22.36
C ASP A 297 -7.12 -11.86 22.16
N LEU A 298 -6.76 -10.67 22.66
CA LEU A 298 -7.51 -9.44 22.44
C LEU A 298 -7.46 -8.96 20.98
N TRP A 299 -6.46 -9.34 20.18
CA TRP A 299 -6.34 -8.87 18.79
C TRP A 299 -7.48 -9.37 17.92
N LYS A 300 -7.88 -10.64 18.10
CA LYS A 300 -9.03 -11.23 17.39
C LYS A 300 -10.34 -10.54 17.79
N LYS A 301 -10.50 -10.22 19.09
CA LYS A 301 -11.68 -9.54 19.62
C LYS A 301 -11.79 -8.09 19.12
N LEU A 302 -10.68 -7.37 19.11
CA LEU A 302 -10.61 -5.98 18.65
C LEU A 302 -10.73 -5.90 17.12
N GLY A 303 -10.15 -6.85 16.40
CA GLY A 303 -10.19 -6.94 14.95
C GLY A 303 -9.37 -5.84 14.25
N ALA A 304 -9.72 -5.58 12.99
CA ALA A 304 -9.07 -4.58 12.15
C ALA A 304 -10.12 -3.74 11.39
N THR A 305 -9.73 -2.56 10.96
CA THR A 305 -10.44 -1.80 9.92
C THR A 305 -10.05 -2.33 8.54
N SER A 306 -10.55 -1.71 7.46
CA SER A 306 -10.15 -2.05 6.10
C SER A 306 -8.65 -1.82 5.82
N LYS A 307 -7.95 -1.05 6.65
CA LYS A 307 -6.56 -0.63 6.42
C LYS A 307 -5.60 -0.86 7.58
N SER A 308 -6.10 -0.91 8.83
CA SER A 308 -5.26 -0.89 10.02
C SER A 308 -5.82 -1.78 11.13
N PRO A 309 -4.96 -2.48 11.91
CA PRO A 309 -5.40 -3.21 13.10
C PRO A 309 -5.90 -2.23 14.16
N ARG A 310 -6.94 -2.62 14.93
CA ARG A 310 -7.44 -1.78 16.03
C ARG A 310 -6.59 -1.91 17.30
N TRP A 311 -5.85 -2.99 17.44
CA TRP A 311 -5.02 -3.33 18.61
C TRP A 311 -3.60 -2.71 18.56
N ALA A 312 -3.26 -1.97 17.50
CA ALA A 312 -1.99 -1.27 17.42
C ALA A 312 -2.14 0.12 16.78
N ILE A 313 -1.33 1.07 17.24
CA ILE A 313 -1.31 2.45 16.74
C ILE A 313 0.13 2.98 16.70
N ALA A 314 0.42 3.84 15.73
CA ALA A 314 1.71 4.50 15.59
C ALA A 314 1.64 5.91 16.17
N PHE A 315 2.30 6.16 17.30
CA PHE A 315 2.57 7.51 17.76
C PHE A 315 3.71 8.10 16.93
N LYS A 316 3.39 9.11 16.13
CA LYS A 316 4.37 9.80 15.29
C LYS A 316 5.04 10.91 16.07
N PHE A 317 6.36 10.98 16.01
CA PHE A 317 7.06 12.13 16.57
C PHE A 317 6.67 13.39 15.80
N PRO A 318 6.59 14.55 16.49
CA PRO A 318 6.33 15.81 15.83
C PRO A 318 7.32 16.01 14.67
N PRO A 319 6.83 16.38 13.48
CA PRO A 319 7.70 16.60 12.33
C PRO A 319 8.70 17.71 12.66
N GLU A 320 9.95 17.52 12.22
CA GLU A 320 10.96 18.57 12.34
C GLU A 320 10.45 19.86 11.69
N GLU A 321 10.65 20.97 12.38
CA GLU A 321 10.37 22.31 11.91
C GLU A 321 11.69 22.99 11.57
N ALA A 322 11.76 23.63 10.40
CA ALA A 322 12.90 24.45 10.03
C ALA A 322 12.44 25.86 9.67
N VAL A 323 13.33 26.82 9.92
CA VAL A 323 13.11 28.23 9.58
C VAL A 323 13.76 28.50 8.22
N THR A 324 13.01 29.08 7.29
CA THR A 324 13.53 29.47 5.97
C THR A 324 12.84 30.74 5.47
N LYS A 325 13.35 31.35 4.40
CA LYS A 325 12.79 32.55 3.78
C LYS A 325 11.89 32.20 2.59
N VAL A 326 10.75 32.89 2.47
CA VAL A 326 9.90 32.86 1.28
C VAL A 326 10.52 33.77 0.23
N LEU A 327 11.06 33.20 -0.84
CA LEU A 327 11.64 33.95 -1.96
C LEU A 327 10.55 34.47 -2.90
N ASP A 328 9.53 33.65 -3.15
CA ASP A 328 8.41 33.99 -4.03
C ASP A 328 7.19 33.13 -3.70
N ILE A 329 6.01 33.52 -4.18
CA ILE A 329 4.79 32.69 -4.12
C ILE A 329 4.25 32.52 -5.53
N ILE A 330 4.41 31.31 -6.06
CA ILE A 330 3.92 30.95 -7.40
C ILE A 330 2.55 30.28 -7.29
N VAL A 331 1.78 30.31 -8.38
CA VAL A 331 0.44 29.70 -8.42
C VAL A 331 0.43 28.49 -9.34
N ASN A 332 0.17 27.32 -8.76
CA ASN A 332 -0.04 26.08 -9.51
C ASN A 332 -1.52 25.95 -9.91
N VAL A 333 -1.76 25.53 -11.16
CA VAL A 333 -3.11 25.26 -11.67
C VAL A 333 -3.34 23.75 -11.69
N GLY A 334 -4.20 23.26 -10.82
CA GLY A 334 -4.53 21.84 -10.72
C GLY A 334 -5.49 21.35 -11.81
N ARG A 335 -5.73 20.03 -11.84
CA ARG A 335 -6.56 19.33 -12.85
C ARG A 335 -7.97 19.91 -13.04
N THR A 336 -8.61 20.37 -11.96
CA THR A 336 -9.97 20.94 -11.98
C THR A 336 -9.96 22.47 -12.09
N GLY A 337 -8.83 23.04 -12.53
CA GLY A 337 -8.61 24.46 -12.64
C GLY A 337 -8.31 25.18 -11.33
N VAL A 338 -8.24 24.49 -10.18
CA VAL A 338 -7.92 25.13 -8.89
C VAL A 338 -6.55 25.80 -8.93
N LEU A 339 -6.50 27.06 -8.54
CA LEU A 339 -5.27 27.81 -8.32
C LEU A 339 -4.81 27.59 -6.86
N THR A 340 -3.66 26.95 -6.70
CA THR A 340 -3.04 26.67 -5.40
C THR A 340 -1.77 27.51 -5.25
N PRO A 341 -1.67 28.38 -4.24
CA PRO A 341 -0.45 29.12 -3.96
C PRO A 341 0.62 28.18 -3.37
N VAL A 342 1.85 28.33 -3.84
CA VAL A 342 3.01 27.54 -3.43
C VAL A 342 4.16 28.49 -3.11
N ALA A 343 4.64 28.42 -1.88
CA ALA A 343 5.82 29.18 -1.45
C ALA A 343 7.06 28.58 -2.11
N VAL A 344 7.83 29.40 -2.82
CA VAL A 344 9.20 29.12 -3.23
C VAL A 344 10.10 29.56 -2.08
N LEU A 345 10.82 28.61 -1.52
CA LEU A 345 11.60 28.80 -0.31
C LEU A 345 13.08 28.86 -0.63
N GLU A 346 13.82 29.58 0.20
CA GLU A 346 15.26 29.39 0.30
C GLU A 346 15.54 27.93 0.69
N PRO A 347 16.45 27.22 -0.01
CA PRO A 347 16.66 25.80 0.22
C PRO A 347 16.97 25.50 1.69
N VAL A 348 16.13 24.69 2.34
CA VAL A 348 16.27 24.35 3.76
C VAL A 348 16.26 22.84 3.95
N HIS A 349 17.09 22.34 4.87
CA HIS A 349 17.09 20.93 5.24
C HIS A 349 15.95 20.66 6.22
N LEU A 350 15.11 19.69 5.90
CA LEU A 350 13.94 19.33 6.71
C LEU A 350 13.70 17.83 6.61
N GLY A 351 13.87 17.08 7.71
CA GLY A 351 13.74 15.63 7.72
C GLY A 351 14.57 14.95 6.63
N GLY A 352 15.87 15.24 6.59
CA GLY A 352 16.86 14.65 5.68
C GLY A 352 16.81 15.10 4.20
N THR A 353 15.83 15.91 3.79
CA THR A 353 15.73 16.41 2.40
C THR A 353 15.84 17.91 2.31
N ILE A 354 16.35 18.41 1.18
CA ILE A 354 16.29 19.83 0.84
C ILE A 354 14.88 20.17 0.32
N VAL A 355 14.18 21.02 1.06
CA VAL A 355 12.87 21.57 0.68
C VAL A 355 13.07 22.94 0.03
N LYS A 356 12.56 23.09 -1.20
CA LYS A 356 12.55 24.36 -1.95
C LYS A 356 11.14 24.91 -2.20
N ARG A 357 10.12 24.11 -1.92
CA ARG A 357 8.72 24.47 -2.16
C ARG A 357 7.85 23.95 -1.02
N ALA A 358 6.90 24.76 -0.58
CA ALA A 358 5.90 24.37 0.41
C ALA A 358 4.50 24.82 -0.01
N SER A 359 3.51 23.98 0.30
CA SER A 359 2.10 24.31 0.04
C SER A 359 1.64 25.42 0.97
N LEU A 360 0.91 26.39 0.42
CA LEU A 360 0.13 27.38 1.18
C LEU A 360 -1.37 27.09 1.18
N HIS A 361 -1.78 25.93 0.63
CA HIS A 361 -3.16 25.44 0.54
C HIS A 361 -4.11 26.28 -0.34
N ASN A 362 -4.43 27.52 0.05
CA ASN A 362 -5.32 28.43 -0.67
C ASN A 362 -5.07 29.91 -0.27
N GLU A 363 -5.72 30.87 -0.95
CA GLU A 363 -5.51 32.30 -0.66
C GLU A 363 -5.95 32.69 0.76
N ASP A 364 -7.06 32.15 1.25
CA ASP A 364 -7.55 32.45 2.60
C ASP A 364 -6.54 32.00 3.67
N GLU A 365 -5.87 30.88 3.45
CA GLU A 365 -4.82 30.37 4.33
C GLU A 365 -3.56 31.25 4.30
N VAL A 366 -3.19 31.78 3.12
CA VAL A 366 -2.13 32.78 2.98
C VAL A 366 -2.46 34.03 3.79
N ARG A 367 -3.69 34.54 3.69
CA ARG A 367 -4.15 35.71 4.44
C ARG A 367 -4.25 35.44 5.94
N ARG A 368 -4.79 34.28 6.33
CA ARG A 368 -4.93 33.88 7.75
C ARG A 368 -3.58 33.78 8.45
N LYS A 369 -2.57 33.24 7.76
CA LYS A 369 -1.20 33.14 8.26
C LYS A 369 -0.37 34.41 8.00
N ASP A 370 -0.94 35.39 7.28
CA ASP A 370 -0.29 36.62 6.81
C ASP A 370 1.06 36.35 6.13
N VAL A 371 1.14 35.34 5.25
CA VAL A 371 2.39 34.98 4.57
C VAL A 371 2.67 35.95 3.43
N ARG A 372 3.82 36.63 3.48
CA ARG A 372 4.26 37.58 2.45
C ARG A 372 5.53 37.11 1.74
N ILE A 373 5.74 37.59 0.52
CA ILE A 373 6.98 37.35 -0.21
C ILE A 373 8.10 38.12 0.50
N GLY A 374 9.15 37.42 0.90
CA GLY A 374 10.26 37.94 1.71
C GLY A 374 10.21 37.55 3.18
N ASP A 375 9.09 36.99 3.67
CA ASP A 375 8.94 36.60 5.07
C ASP A 375 9.86 35.43 5.47
N TRP A 376 10.24 35.40 6.73
CA TRP A 376 10.79 34.21 7.37
C TRP A 376 9.62 33.35 7.88
N VAL A 377 9.63 32.07 7.50
CA VAL A 377 8.57 31.11 7.82
C VAL A 377 9.14 29.87 8.49
N ILE A 378 8.34 29.29 9.36
CA ILE A 378 8.56 27.93 9.85
C ILE A 378 7.86 26.96 8.91
N VAL A 379 8.62 26.01 8.41
CA VAL A 379 8.16 24.95 7.51
C VAL A 379 8.32 23.60 8.17
N ARG A 380 7.36 22.71 7.91
CA ARG A 380 7.39 21.33 8.38
C ARG A 380 6.92 20.39 7.27
N LYS A 381 7.19 19.10 7.40
CA LYS A 381 6.59 18.08 6.52
C LYS A 381 5.34 17.50 7.16
N ALA A 382 4.17 17.80 6.61
CA ALA A 382 2.94 17.11 6.95
C ALA A 382 3.03 15.64 6.52
N GLY A 383 2.84 14.73 7.48
CA GLY A 383 2.96 13.28 7.26
C GLY A 383 4.32 12.87 6.69
N GLU A 384 5.39 13.61 7.01
CA GLU A 384 6.79 13.35 6.60
C GLU A 384 7.09 13.46 5.10
N ILE A 385 6.09 13.85 4.29
CA ILE A 385 6.19 13.87 2.83
C ILE A 385 5.95 15.26 2.26
N ILE A 386 4.88 15.96 2.67
CA ILE A 386 4.44 17.20 2.01
C ILE A 386 4.90 18.41 2.83
N PRO A 387 5.80 19.26 2.31
CA PRO A 387 6.20 20.47 3.02
C PRO A 387 5.06 21.50 3.04
N GLU A 388 4.79 22.07 4.20
CA GLU A 388 3.81 23.14 4.41
C GLU A 388 4.38 24.26 5.29
N VAL A 389 3.88 25.47 5.08
CA VAL A 389 4.19 26.62 5.95
C VAL A 389 3.30 26.56 7.20
N VAL A 390 3.92 26.52 8.37
CA VAL A 390 3.25 26.46 9.67
C VAL A 390 2.85 27.86 10.13
N LYS A 391 3.83 28.77 10.23
CA LYS A 391 3.63 30.15 10.68
C LYS A 391 4.72 31.07 10.15
N VAL A 392 4.41 32.36 10.10
CA VAL A 392 5.36 33.43 9.82
C VAL A 392 6.05 33.87 11.10
N ILE A 393 7.34 34.21 11.01
CA ILE A 393 8.11 34.86 12.09
C ILE A 393 8.03 36.36 11.86
N ALA A 394 6.94 36.97 12.31
CA ALA A 394 6.63 38.38 12.06
C ALA A 394 7.68 39.33 12.65
N GLU A 395 8.40 38.90 13.69
CA GLU A 395 9.46 39.66 14.36
C GLU A 395 10.68 39.89 13.46
N ARG A 396 10.86 39.08 12.41
CA ARG A 396 11.97 39.21 11.45
C ARG A 396 11.62 40.03 10.20
N ARG A 397 10.46 40.71 10.21
CA ARG A 397 10.04 41.56 9.11
C ARG A 397 10.87 42.84 9.06
N THR A 398 11.24 43.19 7.84
CA THR A 398 12.01 44.38 7.48
C THR A 398 11.15 45.50 6.94
N GLY A 399 9.87 45.23 6.64
CA GLY A 399 8.93 46.16 6.00
C GLY A 399 9.03 46.17 4.47
N SER A 400 9.94 45.39 3.88
CA SER A 400 10.12 45.24 2.42
C SER A 400 9.28 44.10 1.82
N GLU A 401 8.55 43.37 2.65
CA GLU A 401 7.79 42.18 2.26
C GLU A 401 6.55 42.55 1.43
N ARG A 402 6.28 41.75 0.40
CA ARG A 402 5.16 42.01 -0.53
C ARG A 402 3.99 41.07 -0.25
N GLU A 403 2.81 41.65 -0.14
CA GLU A 403 1.56 40.88 0.01
C GLU A 403 1.26 40.08 -1.26
N PHE A 404 0.90 38.80 -1.09
CA PHE A 404 0.45 37.96 -2.18
C PHE A 404 -1.04 38.17 -2.47
N LYS A 405 -1.38 38.37 -3.74
CA LYS A 405 -2.76 38.39 -4.23
C LYS A 405 -2.92 37.34 -5.30
N MET A 406 -4.02 36.60 -5.24
CA MET A 406 -4.34 35.63 -6.29
C MET A 406 -4.53 36.38 -7.62
N PRO A 407 -3.94 35.90 -8.74
CA PRO A 407 -4.08 36.60 -10.01
C PRO A 407 -5.49 36.46 -10.59
N ASP A 408 -6.02 37.54 -11.15
CA ASP A 408 -7.33 37.55 -11.83
C ASP A 408 -7.34 36.77 -13.16
N LYS A 409 -6.14 36.46 -13.67
CA LYS A 409 -5.93 35.66 -14.88
C LYS A 409 -5.05 34.45 -14.58
N CYS A 410 -5.38 33.34 -15.21
CA CYS A 410 -4.64 32.09 -15.07
C CYS A 410 -3.20 32.29 -15.57
N PRO A 411 -2.17 31.97 -14.76
CA PRO A 411 -0.77 32.15 -15.15
C PRO A 411 -0.32 31.22 -16.29
N VAL A 412 -1.13 30.21 -16.63
CA VAL A 412 -0.80 29.22 -17.68
C VAL A 412 -1.51 29.53 -19.00
N CYS A 413 -2.81 29.81 -18.97
CA CYS A 413 -3.61 29.98 -20.19
C CYS A 413 -4.18 31.39 -20.37
N GLY A 414 -3.97 32.30 -19.43
CA GLY A 414 -4.49 33.67 -19.47
C GLY A 414 -6.00 33.82 -19.26
N ALA A 415 -6.76 32.73 -19.15
CA ALA A 415 -8.21 32.76 -18.92
C ALA A 415 -8.56 33.34 -17.54
N THR A 416 -9.76 33.91 -17.42
CA THR A 416 -10.27 34.51 -16.17
C THR A 416 -10.26 33.51 -15.02
N VAL A 417 -9.87 33.99 -13.84
CA VAL A 417 -9.95 33.25 -12.59
C VAL A 417 -11.22 33.68 -11.87
N VAL A 418 -12.02 32.71 -11.45
CA VAL A 418 -13.27 32.94 -10.72
C VAL A 418 -13.20 32.19 -9.39
N ARG A 419 -13.71 32.83 -8.33
CA ARG A 419 -13.98 32.19 -7.04
C ARG A 419 -15.50 31.99 -6.91
N PRO A 420 -16.01 30.75 -7.04
CA PRO A 420 -17.43 30.48 -6.83
C PRO A 420 -17.85 30.85 -5.40
N GLU A 421 -19.08 31.34 -5.22
CA GLU A 421 -19.58 31.82 -3.91
C GLU A 421 -19.54 30.74 -2.80
N ASP A 422 -19.71 29.48 -3.17
CA ASP A 422 -19.68 28.33 -2.24
C ASP A 422 -18.28 27.74 -2.00
N GLU A 423 -17.22 28.37 -2.51
CA GLU A 423 -15.86 27.80 -2.50
C GLU A 423 -14.78 28.77 -2.01
N VAL A 424 -13.81 28.20 -1.27
CA VAL A 424 -12.57 28.89 -0.88
C VAL A 424 -11.56 28.95 -2.04
N ALA A 425 -11.67 28.04 -3.00
CA ALA A 425 -10.70 27.86 -4.07
C ALA A 425 -10.98 28.77 -5.29
N HIS A 426 -9.95 29.50 -5.72
CA HIS A 426 -9.95 30.18 -7.01
C HIS A 426 -9.76 29.19 -8.15
N ARG A 427 -10.43 29.41 -9.28
CA ARG A 427 -10.40 28.48 -10.41
C ARG A 427 -10.21 29.18 -11.75
N CYS A 428 -9.36 28.60 -12.58
CA CYS A 428 -9.26 28.88 -13.99
C CYS A 428 -10.45 28.28 -14.74
N ILE A 429 -11.23 29.11 -15.43
CA ILE A 429 -12.34 28.67 -16.29
C ILE A 429 -11.90 28.36 -17.73
N GLY A 430 -10.60 28.38 -18.00
CA GLY A 430 -10.02 28.13 -19.31
C GLY A 430 -10.23 26.67 -19.75
N ILE A 431 -11.17 26.47 -20.66
CA ILE A 431 -11.56 25.14 -21.20
C ILE A 431 -10.36 24.41 -21.82
N ASN A 432 -9.48 25.16 -22.50
CA ASN A 432 -8.28 24.65 -23.18
C ASN A 432 -6.98 24.86 -22.39
N CYS A 433 -7.05 24.98 -21.06
CA CYS A 433 -5.86 25.25 -20.24
C CYS A 433 -4.84 24.09 -20.36
N PRO A 434 -3.60 24.34 -20.84
CA PRO A 434 -2.58 23.30 -20.99
C PRO A 434 -2.21 22.63 -19.65
N ALA A 435 -2.19 23.38 -18.54
CA ALA A 435 -1.93 22.79 -17.21
C ALA A 435 -3.04 21.82 -16.79
N GLN A 436 -4.30 22.16 -17.07
CA GLN A 436 -5.41 21.24 -16.81
C GLN A 436 -5.32 20.01 -17.70
N LEU A 437 -4.88 20.15 -18.95
CA LEU A 437 -4.65 18.99 -19.83
C LEU A 437 -3.52 18.09 -19.31
N LYS A 438 -2.35 18.64 -18.97
CA LYS A 438 -1.21 17.89 -18.40
C LYS A 438 -1.66 17.09 -17.16
N GLU A 439 -2.38 17.73 -16.23
CA GLU A 439 -2.85 17.07 -15.01
C GLU A 439 -4.02 16.09 -15.24
N ARG A 440 -4.90 16.33 -16.23
CA ARG A 440 -5.93 15.37 -16.65
C ARG A 440 -5.30 14.10 -17.23
N ILE A 441 -4.31 14.24 -18.11
CA ILE A 441 -3.56 13.10 -18.67
C ILE A 441 -2.87 12.33 -17.55
N ARG A 442 -2.23 13.03 -16.60
CA ARG A 442 -1.54 12.41 -15.46
C ARG A 442 -2.49 11.60 -14.58
N HIS A 443 -3.66 12.15 -14.28
CA HIS A 443 -4.71 11.46 -13.53
C HIS A 443 -5.24 10.25 -14.30
N PHE A 444 -5.53 10.41 -15.58
CA PHE A 444 -5.99 9.34 -16.46
C PHE A 444 -4.99 8.18 -16.54
N ALA A 445 -3.69 8.48 -16.65
CA ALA A 445 -2.60 7.51 -16.69
C ALA A 445 -2.30 6.82 -15.35
N SER A 446 -2.83 7.35 -14.23
CA SER A 446 -2.52 6.85 -12.89
C SER A 446 -2.93 5.38 -12.69
N ARG A 447 -2.27 4.72 -11.72
CA ARG A 447 -2.48 3.29 -11.40
C ARG A 447 -3.93 2.94 -11.07
N ASP A 448 -4.63 3.83 -10.37
CA ASP A 448 -6.03 3.64 -9.98
C ASP A 448 -7.03 3.95 -11.12
N ALA A 449 -6.60 4.69 -12.15
CA ALA A 449 -7.35 4.94 -13.36
C ALA A 449 -6.97 3.91 -14.44
N MET A 450 -6.41 4.36 -15.57
CA MET A 450 -6.16 3.52 -16.74
C MET A 450 -4.80 2.79 -16.69
N ASP A 451 -3.97 3.00 -15.66
CA ASP A 451 -2.67 2.33 -15.41
C ASP A 451 -1.73 2.33 -16.64
N ILE A 452 -1.51 3.51 -17.23
CA ILE A 452 -0.61 3.67 -18.38
C ILE A 452 0.83 3.86 -17.89
N ARG A 453 1.52 2.75 -17.67
CA ARG A 453 2.92 2.75 -17.20
C ARG A 453 3.85 3.34 -18.25
N GLY A 454 4.80 4.15 -17.78
CA GLY A 454 5.76 4.87 -18.65
C GLY A 454 5.30 6.27 -19.06
N LEU A 455 4.01 6.61 -18.88
CA LEU A 455 3.49 7.96 -19.15
C LEU A 455 3.72 8.88 -17.94
N GLY A 456 4.99 9.24 -17.70
CA GLY A 456 5.39 10.12 -16.60
C GLY A 456 5.24 11.61 -16.90
N PRO A 457 5.38 12.49 -15.88
CA PRO A 457 5.21 13.95 -16.04
C PRO A 457 6.04 14.57 -17.16
N ALA A 458 7.31 14.16 -17.31
CA ALA A 458 8.19 14.68 -18.36
C ALA A 458 7.75 14.30 -19.78
N ILE A 459 7.13 13.13 -19.96
CA ILE A 459 6.60 12.69 -21.27
C ILE A 459 5.29 13.42 -21.56
N ILE A 460 4.40 13.53 -20.57
CA ILE A 460 3.14 14.27 -20.69
C ILE A 460 3.42 15.73 -21.06
N GLU A 461 4.43 16.34 -20.44
CA GLU A 461 4.87 17.70 -20.73
C GLU A 461 5.22 17.87 -22.20
N GLN A 462 6.10 17.01 -22.73
CA GLN A 462 6.50 17.04 -24.13
C GLN A 462 5.34 16.77 -25.09
N LEU A 463 4.45 15.82 -24.78
CA LEU A 463 3.28 15.50 -25.60
C LEU A 463 2.35 16.71 -25.76
N VAL A 464 2.11 17.44 -24.67
CA VAL A 464 1.24 18.62 -24.67
C VAL A 464 1.94 19.82 -25.33
N GLU A 465 3.23 20.05 -25.06
CA GLU A 465 3.99 21.18 -25.62
C GLU A 465 4.19 21.05 -27.13
N ARG A 466 4.46 19.83 -27.62
CA ARG A 466 4.53 19.53 -29.04
C ARG A 466 3.16 19.41 -29.71
N LYS A 467 2.07 19.63 -28.96
CA LYS A 467 0.67 19.56 -29.42
C LYS A 467 0.28 18.23 -30.05
N LEU A 468 0.98 17.15 -29.70
CA LEU A 468 0.66 15.77 -30.10
C LEU A 468 -0.62 15.26 -29.41
N VAL A 469 -0.93 15.84 -28.25
CA VAL A 469 -2.11 15.48 -27.45
C VAL A 469 -2.84 16.77 -27.06
N LYS A 470 -4.11 16.89 -27.42
CA LYS A 470 -5.00 18.02 -27.11
C LYS A 470 -6.11 17.62 -26.14
N ASP A 471 -6.47 16.34 -26.13
CA ASP A 471 -7.36 15.72 -25.15
C ASP A 471 -6.84 14.35 -24.72
N ILE A 472 -7.48 13.74 -23.72
CA ILE A 472 -7.05 12.44 -23.21
C ILE A 472 -7.28 11.28 -24.19
N ALA A 473 -8.17 11.44 -25.19
CA ALA A 473 -8.43 10.40 -26.18
C ALA A 473 -7.36 10.35 -27.27
N ASP A 474 -6.68 11.46 -27.56
CA ASP A 474 -5.51 11.52 -28.47
C ASP A 474 -4.41 10.52 -28.09
N LEU A 475 -4.27 10.17 -26.81
CA LEU A 475 -3.31 9.18 -26.34
C LEU A 475 -3.41 7.87 -27.11
N TYR A 476 -4.62 7.46 -27.47
CA TYR A 476 -4.88 6.19 -28.17
C TYR A 476 -4.59 6.23 -29.68
N TYR A 477 -4.31 7.41 -30.22
CA TYR A 477 -3.96 7.64 -31.62
C TYR A 477 -2.47 7.95 -31.82
N LEU A 478 -1.69 8.04 -30.73
CA LEU A 478 -0.24 8.20 -30.81
C LEU A 478 0.41 7.00 -31.49
N THR A 479 1.25 7.29 -32.47
CA THR A 479 2.05 6.27 -33.15
C THR A 479 3.36 5.99 -32.43
N TYR A 480 4.01 4.90 -32.80
CA TYR A 480 5.35 4.59 -32.31
C TYR A 480 6.36 5.70 -32.63
N ASP A 481 6.28 6.28 -33.84
CA ASP A 481 7.19 7.32 -34.29
C ASP A 481 6.98 8.65 -33.55
N ASP A 482 5.72 9.00 -33.25
CA ASP A 482 5.40 10.19 -32.43
C ASP A 482 6.09 10.10 -31.06
N ILE A 483 6.05 8.92 -30.46
CA ILE A 483 6.63 8.66 -29.14
C ILE A 483 8.16 8.56 -29.20
N LEU A 484 8.71 7.96 -30.26
CA LEU A 484 10.15 7.84 -30.47
C LEU A 484 10.81 9.21 -30.68
N SER A 485 10.06 10.18 -31.24
CA SER A 485 10.55 11.55 -31.44
C SER A 485 10.80 12.33 -30.13
N LEU A 486 10.28 11.85 -29.00
CA LEU A 486 10.39 12.52 -27.70
C LEU A 486 11.79 12.38 -27.10
N GLU A 487 12.21 13.40 -26.34
CA GLU A 487 13.48 13.38 -25.65
C GLU A 487 13.53 12.25 -24.61
N ARG A 488 14.66 11.54 -24.58
CA ARG A 488 14.93 10.39 -23.70
C ARG A 488 14.00 9.18 -23.94
N MET A 489 13.35 9.10 -25.10
CA MET A 489 12.61 7.91 -25.52
C MET A 489 13.43 7.07 -26.49
N GLY A 490 13.89 5.90 -26.03
CA GLY A 490 14.50 4.89 -26.89
C GLY A 490 13.48 3.93 -27.52
N PRO A 491 13.86 3.16 -28.55
CA PRO A 491 12.96 2.21 -29.26
C PRO A 491 12.17 1.28 -28.33
N LYS A 492 12.84 0.72 -27.32
CA LYS A 492 12.20 -0.18 -26.33
C LYS A 492 11.19 0.55 -25.44
N SER A 493 11.52 1.75 -24.97
CA SER A 493 10.65 2.57 -24.14
C SER A 493 9.41 3.05 -24.90
N ALA A 494 9.59 3.44 -26.16
CA ALA A 494 8.49 3.81 -27.06
C ALA A 494 7.55 2.62 -27.30
N SER A 495 8.09 1.44 -27.63
CA SER A 495 7.29 0.21 -27.80
C SER A 495 6.52 -0.15 -26.52
N ASN A 496 7.16 -0.06 -25.35
CA ASN A 496 6.52 -0.33 -24.07
C ASN A 496 5.38 0.64 -23.76
N LEU A 497 5.55 1.94 -24.07
CA LEU A 497 4.50 2.94 -23.86
C LEU A 497 3.31 2.71 -24.79
N VAL A 498 3.54 2.43 -26.08
CA VAL A 498 2.47 2.05 -27.03
C VAL A 498 1.71 0.82 -26.54
N LYS A 499 2.42 -0.20 -26.04
CA LYS A 499 1.80 -1.40 -25.47
C LYS A 499 0.98 -1.07 -24.23
N ALA A 500 1.48 -0.22 -23.34
CA ALA A 500 0.76 0.20 -22.13
C ALA A 500 -0.51 1.00 -22.46
N ILE A 501 -0.45 1.93 -23.42
CA ILE A 501 -1.61 2.68 -23.92
C ILE A 501 -2.66 1.72 -24.48
N ASN A 502 -2.26 0.77 -25.33
CA ASN A 502 -3.19 -0.20 -25.91
C ASN A 502 -3.78 -1.15 -24.86
N ALA A 503 -2.97 -1.64 -23.91
CA ALA A 503 -3.45 -2.48 -22.82
C ALA A 503 -4.48 -1.76 -21.94
N SER A 504 -4.33 -0.44 -21.77
CA SER A 504 -5.26 0.36 -20.97
C SER A 504 -6.69 0.39 -21.51
N LYS A 505 -6.89 0.13 -22.82
CA LYS A 505 -8.21 0.06 -23.45
C LYS A 505 -9.13 -0.96 -22.79
N ASN A 506 -8.57 -2.04 -22.22
CA ASN A 506 -9.33 -3.13 -21.61
C ASN A 506 -9.69 -2.90 -20.14
N ARG A 507 -9.37 -1.74 -19.57
CA ARG A 507 -9.63 -1.46 -18.15
C ARG A 507 -11.15 -1.41 -17.87
N PRO A 508 -11.60 -1.81 -16.67
CA PRO A 508 -13.02 -1.79 -16.32
C PRO A 508 -13.65 -0.39 -16.41
N LEU A 509 -14.97 -0.33 -16.64
CA LEU A 509 -15.72 0.92 -16.74
C LEU A 509 -15.52 1.84 -15.51
N ALA A 510 -15.45 1.28 -14.30
CA ALA A 510 -15.21 2.05 -13.09
C ALA A 510 -13.87 2.83 -13.14
N ASN A 511 -12.84 2.24 -13.74
CA ASN A 511 -11.54 2.89 -13.92
C ASN A 511 -11.59 4.00 -14.97
N LEU A 512 -12.36 3.79 -16.05
CA LEU A 512 -12.60 4.82 -17.06
C LEU A 512 -13.35 6.02 -16.47
N ILE A 513 -14.46 5.79 -15.76
CA ILE A 513 -15.23 6.86 -15.09
C ILE A 513 -14.35 7.64 -14.11
N PHE A 514 -13.53 6.94 -13.32
CA PHE A 514 -12.58 7.59 -12.43
C PHE A 514 -11.53 8.38 -13.21
N GLY A 515 -11.00 7.84 -14.31
CA GLY A 515 -9.99 8.46 -15.17
C GLY A 515 -10.46 9.73 -15.88
N LEU A 516 -11.75 9.82 -16.23
CA LEU A 516 -12.36 11.03 -16.82
C LEU A 516 -12.28 12.25 -15.88
N GLY A 517 -12.07 12.03 -14.58
CA GLY A 517 -11.83 13.11 -13.63
C GLY A 517 -13.05 13.98 -13.34
N ILE A 518 -14.25 13.40 -13.43
CA ILE A 518 -15.52 14.07 -13.11
C ILE A 518 -15.46 14.60 -11.67
N ARG A 519 -15.88 15.84 -11.47
CA ARG A 519 -15.79 16.51 -10.17
C ARG A 519 -16.67 15.78 -9.13
N TYR A 520 -16.12 15.66 -7.91
CA TYR A 520 -16.66 14.86 -6.79
C TYR A 520 -16.75 13.33 -7.01
N VAL A 521 -16.37 12.83 -8.19
CA VAL A 521 -16.37 11.39 -8.48
C VAL A 521 -15.01 10.78 -8.11
N GLY A 522 -14.91 10.27 -6.89
CA GLY A 522 -13.79 9.46 -6.43
C GLY A 522 -13.90 8.00 -6.88
N LYS A 523 -12.91 7.16 -6.54
CA LYS A 523 -12.86 5.73 -6.90
C LYS A 523 -14.12 4.94 -6.48
N VAL A 524 -14.64 5.22 -5.28
CA VAL A 524 -15.84 4.56 -4.75
C VAL A 524 -17.08 4.95 -5.58
N VAL A 525 -17.26 6.24 -5.82
CA VAL A 525 -18.38 6.77 -6.60
C VAL A 525 -18.31 6.28 -8.05
N ALA A 526 -17.12 6.27 -8.66
CA ALA A 526 -16.93 5.76 -10.02
C ALA A 526 -17.34 4.28 -10.13
N LYS A 527 -17.05 3.48 -9.10
CA LYS A 527 -17.49 2.09 -9.02
C LYS A 527 -19.01 2.00 -8.88
N LEU A 528 -19.63 2.79 -7.99
CA LEU A 528 -21.09 2.82 -7.84
C LEU A 528 -21.79 3.18 -9.16
N LEU A 529 -21.29 4.19 -9.87
CA LEU A 529 -21.83 4.58 -11.17
C LEU A 529 -21.66 3.46 -12.21
N ALA A 530 -20.48 2.82 -12.27
CA ALA A 530 -20.26 1.69 -13.16
C ALA A 530 -21.19 0.49 -12.84
N ASP A 531 -21.36 0.18 -11.55
CA ASP A 531 -22.16 -0.96 -11.10
C ASP A 531 -23.66 -0.72 -11.34
N ASN A 532 -24.15 0.51 -11.25
CA ASN A 532 -25.55 0.83 -11.52
C ASN A 532 -25.87 0.94 -13.03
N PHE A 533 -25.05 1.65 -13.81
CA PHE A 533 -25.35 1.92 -15.22
C PHE A 533 -24.76 0.90 -16.21
N LYS A 534 -23.75 0.12 -15.81
CA LYS A 534 -23.06 -0.94 -16.57
C LYS A 534 -22.32 -0.53 -17.84
N THR A 535 -22.76 0.53 -18.51
CA THR A 535 -22.20 1.05 -19.76
C THR A 535 -22.10 2.57 -19.72
N MET A 536 -21.10 3.12 -20.42
CA MET A 536 -20.90 4.56 -20.55
C MET A 536 -22.08 5.24 -21.26
N ASP A 537 -22.68 4.58 -22.25
CA ASP A 537 -23.84 5.12 -22.99
C ASP A 537 -25.09 5.26 -22.11
N LYS A 538 -25.31 4.33 -21.16
CA LYS A 538 -26.39 4.46 -20.16
C LYS A 538 -26.10 5.58 -19.17
N LEU A 539 -24.87 5.64 -18.66
CA LEU A 539 -24.46 6.68 -17.71
C LEU A 539 -24.54 8.08 -18.33
N SER A 540 -24.15 8.25 -19.59
CA SER A 540 -24.18 9.56 -20.26
C SER A 540 -25.59 10.07 -20.54
N LYS A 541 -26.57 9.16 -20.63
CA LYS A 541 -27.99 9.48 -20.82
C LYS A 541 -28.76 9.64 -19.51
N ALA A 542 -28.21 9.19 -18.39
CA ALA A 542 -28.84 9.21 -17.08
C ALA A 542 -29.41 10.60 -16.72
N SER A 543 -30.62 10.59 -16.18
CA SER A 543 -31.29 11.76 -15.64
C SER A 543 -30.73 12.13 -14.27
N TYR A 544 -30.95 13.38 -13.85
CA TYR A 544 -30.59 13.83 -12.51
C TYR A 544 -31.27 13.01 -11.41
N ALA A 545 -32.53 12.62 -11.61
CA ALA A 545 -33.29 11.80 -10.68
C ALA A 545 -32.66 10.40 -10.50
N GLU A 546 -32.33 9.71 -11.59
CA GLU A 546 -31.68 8.39 -11.54
C GLU A 546 -30.31 8.45 -10.85
N LEU A 547 -29.56 9.54 -11.00
CA LEU A 547 -28.29 9.73 -10.31
C LEU A 547 -28.47 9.91 -8.80
N MET A 548 -29.55 10.59 -8.37
CA MET A 548 -29.88 10.83 -6.97
C MET A 548 -30.41 9.60 -6.24
N GLU A 549 -30.95 8.61 -6.95
CA GLU A 549 -31.42 7.35 -6.39
C GLU A 549 -30.28 6.42 -5.93
N ILE A 550 -29.05 6.67 -6.38
CA ILE A 550 -27.89 5.85 -6.05
C ILE A 550 -27.42 6.15 -4.63
N GLU A 551 -27.50 5.15 -3.76
CA GLU A 551 -26.99 5.25 -2.39
C GLU A 551 -25.49 5.60 -2.39
N GLY A 552 -25.13 6.73 -1.77
CA GLY A 552 -23.76 7.28 -1.76
C GLY A 552 -23.50 8.37 -2.81
N VAL A 553 -24.47 8.71 -3.65
CA VAL A 553 -24.42 9.85 -4.58
C VAL A 553 -25.32 10.97 -4.05
N GLY A 554 -24.71 12.07 -3.61
CA GLY A 554 -25.44 13.27 -3.19
C GLY A 554 -25.65 14.29 -4.32
N GLU A 555 -26.47 15.31 -4.06
CA GLU A 555 -26.82 16.39 -5.01
C GLU A 555 -25.61 17.01 -5.73
N LYS A 556 -24.52 17.28 -5.01
CA LYS A 556 -23.29 17.85 -5.61
C LYS A 556 -22.64 16.91 -6.63
N VAL A 557 -22.67 15.60 -6.37
CA VAL A 557 -22.12 14.58 -7.27
C VAL A 557 -23.06 14.41 -8.47
N ALA A 558 -24.36 14.22 -8.23
CA ALA A 558 -25.36 14.06 -9.28
C ALA A 558 -25.36 15.25 -10.25
N THR A 559 -25.33 16.47 -9.73
CA THR A 559 -25.26 17.70 -10.53
C THR A 559 -23.99 17.72 -11.38
N SER A 560 -22.85 17.36 -10.80
CA SER A 560 -21.58 17.37 -11.52
C SER A 560 -21.54 16.32 -12.63
N VAL A 561 -22.04 15.11 -12.36
CA VAL A 561 -22.10 14.03 -13.35
C VAL A 561 -23.06 14.40 -14.48
N TYR A 562 -24.25 14.87 -14.12
CA TYR A 562 -25.26 15.28 -15.09
C TYR A 562 -24.77 16.38 -16.02
N LYS A 563 -24.17 17.46 -15.46
CA LYS A 563 -23.61 18.55 -16.28
C LYS A 563 -22.48 18.05 -17.17
N PHE A 564 -21.56 17.24 -16.64
CA PHE A 564 -20.40 16.73 -17.38
C PHE A 564 -20.80 16.01 -18.68
N PHE A 565 -21.82 15.15 -18.65
CA PHE A 565 -22.30 14.42 -19.83
C PHE A 565 -23.22 15.21 -20.76
N ARG A 566 -23.60 16.43 -20.40
CA ARG A 566 -24.37 17.35 -21.27
C ARG A 566 -23.49 18.35 -21.99
N GLU A 567 -22.19 18.41 -21.66
CA GLU A 567 -21.21 19.21 -22.40
C GLU A 567 -20.88 18.57 -23.76
N PRO A 568 -20.99 19.31 -24.89
CA PRO A 568 -20.71 18.77 -26.22
C PRO A 568 -19.30 18.18 -26.36
N GLN A 569 -18.31 18.82 -25.75
CA GLN A 569 -16.91 18.36 -25.78
C GLN A 569 -16.72 17.01 -25.09
N THR A 570 -17.51 16.73 -24.04
CA THR A 570 -17.49 15.42 -23.38
C THR A 570 -18.01 14.34 -24.32
N LEU A 571 -19.09 14.62 -25.07
CA LEU A 571 -19.66 13.66 -26.01
C LEU A 571 -18.69 13.36 -27.16
N GLU A 572 -18.02 14.38 -27.70
CA GLU A 572 -16.97 14.21 -28.70
C GLU A 572 -15.80 13.36 -28.18
N LEU A 573 -15.37 13.62 -26.95
CA LEU A 573 -14.31 12.86 -26.29
C LEU A 573 -14.68 11.38 -26.14
N LEU A 574 -15.90 11.09 -25.68
CA LEU A 574 -16.38 9.72 -25.50
C LEU A 574 -16.49 8.98 -26.83
N GLU A 575 -16.99 9.61 -27.87
CA GLU A 575 -17.04 9.03 -29.22
C GLU A 575 -15.64 8.73 -29.76
N LYS A 576 -14.69 9.65 -29.55
CA LYS A 576 -13.30 9.45 -29.96
C LYS A 576 -12.63 8.28 -29.22
N MET A 577 -12.93 8.11 -27.93
CA MET A 577 -12.47 6.96 -27.14
C MET A 577 -13.14 5.65 -27.58
N LYS A 578 -14.44 5.67 -27.89
CA LYS A 578 -15.19 4.52 -28.38
C LYS A 578 -14.60 4.02 -29.70
N LYS A 579 -14.32 4.92 -30.63
CA LYS A 579 -13.63 4.62 -31.90
C LYS A 579 -12.21 4.09 -31.70
N ALA A 580 -11.51 4.53 -30.66
CA ALA A 580 -10.19 4.02 -30.32
C ALA A 580 -10.22 2.60 -29.70
N GLY A 581 -11.40 2.04 -29.42
CA GLY A 581 -11.60 0.71 -28.84
C GLY A 581 -11.45 0.66 -27.32
N VAL A 582 -11.64 1.79 -26.63
CA VAL A 582 -11.68 1.81 -25.16
C VAL A 582 -12.92 1.08 -24.67
N ASN A 583 -12.78 0.26 -23.63
CA ASN A 583 -13.88 -0.46 -23.00
C ASN A 583 -14.89 0.52 -22.38
N MET A 584 -16.04 0.66 -23.04
CA MET A 584 -17.16 1.51 -22.60
C MET A 584 -18.16 0.79 -21.69
N GLY A 585 -17.80 -0.38 -21.16
CA GLY A 585 -18.65 -1.24 -20.35
C GLY A 585 -18.88 -2.60 -20.99
N GLU A 586 -19.46 -3.51 -20.22
CA GLU A 586 -19.84 -4.83 -20.72
C GLU A 586 -21.14 -4.69 -21.53
N GLU A 587 -21.07 -4.83 -22.86
CA GLU A 587 -22.15 -5.51 -23.54
C GLU A 587 -22.18 -6.90 -22.92
N LEU A 588 -23.23 -7.19 -22.15
CA LEU A 588 -23.56 -8.56 -21.79
C LEU A 588 -23.73 -9.32 -23.11
N LYS A 589 -22.65 -9.96 -23.58
CA LYS A 589 -22.83 -11.30 -24.11
C LYS A 589 -23.40 -12.05 -22.93
N GLU A 590 -24.72 -12.20 -22.90
CA GLU A 590 -25.39 -13.18 -22.06
C GLU A 590 -24.54 -14.44 -22.18
N ARG A 591 -23.74 -14.73 -21.14
CA ARG A 591 -23.28 -16.09 -20.98
C ARG A 591 -24.59 -16.85 -20.87
N GLU A 592 -24.91 -17.69 -21.85
CA GLU A 592 -26.01 -18.62 -21.73
C GLU A 592 -25.83 -19.36 -20.41
N ILE A 593 -26.52 -18.89 -19.38
CA ILE A 593 -26.58 -19.59 -18.12
C ILE A 593 -27.32 -20.87 -18.49
N ARG A 594 -26.57 -21.98 -18.54
CA ARG A 594 -27.11 -23.33 -18.73
C ARG A 594 -28.33 -23.47 -17.83
N GLU A 595 -29.40 -24.09 -18.35
CA GLU A 595 -30.57 -24.36 -17.52
C GLU A 595 -30.15 -25.00 -16.21
N ASN A 596 -30.55 -24.39 -15.11
CA ASN A 596 -30.25 -24.83 -13.77
C ASN A 596 -31.45 -24.53 -12.88
N PHE A 597 -31.52 -25.22 -11.74
CA PHE A 597 -32.66 -25.17 -10.82
C PHE A 597 -32.99 -23.76 -10.28
N PHE A 598 -31.99 -22.87 -10.21
CA PHE A 598 -32.11 -21.55 -9.59
C PHE A 598 -32.42 -20.43 -10.59
N LYS A 599 -32.28 -20.69 -11.90
CA LYS A 599 -32.54 -19.72 -12.96
C LYS A 599 -33.99 -19.22 -12.90
N GLY A 600 -34.18 -17.91 -12.75
CA GLY A 600 -35.49 -17.25 -12.71
C GLY A 600 -36.25 -17.42 -11.39
N LYS A 601 -35.69 -18.09 -10.38
CA LYS A 601 -36.33 -18.24 -9.06
C LYS A 601 -36.03 -17.06 -8.16
N THR A 602 -37.01 -16.69 -7.34
CA THR A 602 -36.89 -15.69 -6.30
C THR A 602 -36.56 -16.34 -4.96
N VAL A 603 -35.41 -16.00 -4.37
CA VAL A 603 -34.87 -16.66 -3.18
C VAL A 603 -34.74 -15.70 -2.00
N VAL A 604 -35.09 -16.14 -0.80
CA VAL A 604 -34.90 -15.38 0.45
C VAL A 604 -34.11 -16.22 1.45
N PHE A 605 -33.27 -15.57 2.26
CA PHE A 605 -32.54 -16.24 3.34
C PHE A 605 -33.13 -15.92 4.73
N THR A 606 -33.15 -16.92 5.61
CA THR A 606 -33.41 -16.78 7.05
C THR A 606 -32.47 -17.67 7.87
N GLY A 607 -32.12 -17.25 9.08
CA GLY A 607 -31.12 -17.95 9.91
C GLY A 607 -29.67 -17.68 9.49
N GLU A 608 -28.72 -18.08 10.32
CA GLU A 608 -27.28 -18.00 10.07
C GLU A 608 -26.79 -19.22 9.30
N LEU A 609 -26.04 -19.00 8.22
CA LEU A 609 -25.49 -20.07 7.39
C LEU A 609 -24.09 -20.46 7.93
N LYS A 610 -23.82 -21.75 8.10
CA LYS A 610 -22.55 -22.29 8.60
C LYS A 610 -21.42 -22.18 7.58
N SER A 611 -21.73 -22.54 6.34
CA SER A 611 -20.78 -22.74 5.25
C SER A 611 -20.49 -21.45 4.48
N PHE A 612 -21.43 -20.51 4.43
CA PHE A 612 -21.31 -19.23 3.71
C PHE A 612 -21.78 -18.04 4.52
N THR A 613 -21.29 -16.84 4.20
CA THR A 613 -22.04 -15.63 4.56
C THR A 613 -23.25 -15.48 3.62
N ARG A 614 -24.34 -14.85 4.09
CA ARG A 614 -25.51 -14.58 3.24
C ARG A 614 -25.14 -13.81 1.96
N ALA A 615 -24.13 -12.94 2.02
CA ALA A 615 -23.64 -12.18 0.88
C ALA A 615 -22.91 -13.06 -0.16
N GLU A 616 -22.15 -14.06 0.29
CA GLU A 616 -21.50 -15.04 -0.60
C GLU A 616 -22.54 -15.95 -1.25
N ALA A 617 -23.47 -16.49 -0.45
CA ALA A 617 -24.56 -17.31 -0.97
C ALA A 617 -25.43 -16.54 -1.98
N SER A 618 -25.69 -15.24 -1.73
CA SER A 618 -26.43 -14.39 -2.65
C SER A 618 -25.71 -14.24 -3.99
N LYS A 619 -24.39 -13.99 -3.98
CA LYS A 619 -23.60 -13.87 -5.21
C LYS A 619 -23.57 -15.16 -6.04
N VAL A 620 -23.48 -16.32 -5.39
CA VAL A 620 -23.50 -17.63 -6.07
C VAL A 620 -24.87 -17.91 -6.68
N LEU A 621 -25.96 -17.59 -5.98
CA LEU A 621 -27.31 -17.77 -6.53
C LEU A 621 -27.62 -16.75 -7.64
N GLU A 622 -27.15 -15.52 -7.51
CA GLU A 622 -27.26 -14.49 -8.56
C GLU A 622 -26.45 -14.87 -9.81
N SER A 623 -25.26 -15.48 -9.66
CA SER A 623 -24.47 -15.97 -10.80
C SER A 623 -25.14 -17.15 -11.52
N LEU A 624 -26.02 -17.88 -10.83
CA LEU A 624 -26.87 -18.93 -11.37
C LEU A 624 -28.19 -18.41 -11.97
N GLY A 625 -28.46 -17.11 -11.88
CA GLY A 625 -29.65 -16.46 -12.45
C GLY A 625 -30.86 -16.42 -11.52
N ALA A 626 -30.69 -16.59 -10.21
CA ALA A 626 -31.73 -16.36 -9.22
C ALA A 626 -31.84 -14.87 -8.85
N GLN A 627 -33.02 -14.45 -8.39
CA GLN A 627 -33.25 -13.14 -7.79
C GLN A 627 -33.30 -13.25 -6.28
N VAL A 628 -32.34 -12.65 -5.56
CA VAL A 628 -32.31 -12.70 -4.10
C VAL A 628 -33.04 -11.50 -3.51
N LEU A 629 -34.03 -11.77 -2.66
CA LEU A 629 -34.81 -10.74 -1.95
C LEU A 629 -34.57 -10.78 -0.44
N ASN A 630 -34.83 -9.65 0.21
CA ASN A 630 -34.65 -9.49 1.65
C ASN A 630 -35.93 -9.79 2.46
N SER A 631 -37.10 -9.84 1.83
CA SER A 631 -38.40 -10.02 2.48
C SER A 631 -39.16 -11.21 1.90
N VAL A 632 -39.84 -11.95 2.79
CA VAL A 632 -40.74 -13.03 2.38
C VAL A 632 -42.03 -12.42 1.85
N SER A 633 -42.39 -12.76 0.61
CA SER A 633 -43.64 -12.34 -0.03
C SER A 633 -44.19 -13.49 -0.87
N LYS A 634 -45.44 -13.39 -1.36
CA LYS A 634 -46.04 -14.40 -2.25
C LYS A 634 -45.28 -14.61 -3.58
N LYS A 635 -44.34 -13.72 -3.93
CA LYS A 635 -43.51 -13.82 -5.14
C LYS A 635 -42.21 -14.61 -4.90
N VAL A 636 -41.96 -15.05 -3.66
CA VAL A 636 -40.74 -15.79 -3.31
C VAL A 636 -40.98 -17.27 -3.58
N ASP A 637 -40.13 -17.86 -4.41
CA ASP A 637 -40.22 -19.26 -4.82
C ASP A 637 -39.51 -20.19 -3.83
N LEU A 638 -38.46 -19.70 -3.15
CA LEU A 638 -37.61 -20.51 -2.28
C LEU A 638 -37.13 -19.74 -1.04
N LEU A 639 -37.29 -20.33 0.14
CA LEU A 639 -36.69 -19.86 1.39
C LEU A 639 -35.52 -20.77 1.79
N ILE A 640 -34.31 -20.22 1.86
CA ILE A 640 -33.13 -20.92 2.36
C ILE A 640 -33.00 -20.67 3.86
N VAL A 641 -32.92 -21.77 4.62
CA VAL A 641 -32.94 -21.77 6.09
C VAL A 641 -31.61 -22.24 6.65
N GLY A 642 -30.94 -21.36 7.41
CA GLY A 642 -29.79 -21.68 8.26
C GLY A 642 -30.18 -21.89 9.73
N GLU A 643 -29.18 -21.92 10.62
CA GLU A 643 -29.38 -22.04 12.07
C GLU A 643 -30.12 -20.84 12.66
N ASN A 644 -30.93 -21.09 13.70
CA ASN A 644 -31.78 -20.07 14.35
C ASN A 644 -32.68 -19.29 13.36
N PRO A 645 -33.57 -19.97 12.62
CA PRO A 645 -34.50 -19.28 11.73
C PRO A 645 -35.39 -18.30 12.51
N GLY A 646 -35.35 -17.03 12.12
CA GLY A 646 -36.25 -16.02 12.68
C GLY A 646 -37.68 -16.12 12.13
N SER A 647 -38.49 -15.12 12.45
CA SER A 647 -39.93 -14.99 12.10
C SER A 647 -40.28 -15.03 10.60
N LYS A 648 -39.28 -15.17 9.71
CA LYS A 648 -39.47 -15.41 8.27
C LYS A 648 -39.84 -16.85 7.94
N LEU A 649 -39.45 -17.82 8.78
CA LEU A 649 -39.79 -19.23 8.58
C LEU A 649 -41.31 -19.45 8.75
N ASP A 650 -41.90 -18.89 9.81
CA ASP A 650 -43.34 -18.98 10.08
C ASP A 650 -44.17 -18.30 8.97
N LYS A 651 -43.67 -17.16 8.46
CA LYS A 651 -44.28 -16.46 7.31
C LYS A 651 -44.19 -17.25 6.02
N ALA A 652 -43.11 -17.99 5.78
CA ALA A 652 -42.98 -18.81 4.59
C ALA A 652 -43.86 -20.07 4.65
N LEU A 653 -43.95 -20.72 5.83
CA LEU A 653 -44.83 -21.87 6.06
C LEU A 653 -46.30 -21.51 5.86
N SER A 654 -46.75 -20.38 6.39
CA SER A 654 -48.14 -19.89 6.19
C SER A 654 -48.45 -19.48 4.75
N MET A 655 -47.43 -19.22 3.93
CA MET A 655 -47.57 -18.85 2.52
C MET A 655 -47.33 -20.02 1.55
N GLY A 656 -46.99 -21.22 2.04
CA GLY A 656 -46.73 -22.40 1.20
C GLY A 656 -45.46 -22.29 0.33
N ILE A 657 -44.50 -21.46 0.73
CA ILE A 657 -43.24 -21.26 -0.01
C ILE A 657 -42.33 -22.47 0.20
N GLN A 658 -41.64 -22.92 -0.85
CA GLN A 658 -40.70 -24.05 -0.76
C GLN A 658 -39.54 -23.70 0.19
N ILE A 659 -39.23 -24.60 1.12
CA ILE A 659 -38.15 -24.42 2.08
C ILE A 659 -36.99 -25.34 1.70
N MET A 660 -35.77 -24.81 1.71
CA MET A 660 -34.53 -25.55 1.47
C MET A 660 -33.55 -25.29 2.61
N ARG A 661 -33.00 -26.36 3.18
CA ARG A 661 -31.96 -26.21 4.22
C ARG A 661 -30.59 -25.91 3.59
N GLU A 662 -29.69 -25.35 4.37
CA GLU A 662 -28.32 -25.08 3.93
C GLU A 662 -27.61 -26.32 3.36
N ASP A 663 -27.80 -27.49 3.97
CA ASP A 663 -27.19 -28.75 3.51
C ASP A 663 -27.69 -29.16 2.12
N GLU A 664 -28.97 -28.96 1.84
CA GLU A 664 -29.58 -29.24 0.53
C GLU A 664 -29.12 -28.26 -0.56
N LEU A 665 -28.87 -26.99 -0.18
CA LEU A 665 -28.28 -26.00 -1.07
C LEU A 665 -26.86 -26.43 -1.49
N LEU A 666 -26.06 -26.93 -0.53
CA LEU A 666 -24.71 -27.41 -0.77
C LEU A 666 -24.69 -28.61 -1.73
N GLU A 667 -25.58 -29.57 -1.53
CA GLU A 667 -25.72 -30.72 -2.43
C GLU A 667 -26.08 -30.28 -3.85
N LYS A 668 -27.04 -29.36 -4.03
CA LYS A 668 -27.40 -28.86 -5.35
C LYS A 668 -26.28 -28.08 -6.04
N LEU A 669 -25.48 -27.33 -5.28
CA LEU A 669 -24.31 -26.62 -5.83
C LEU A 669 -23.21 -27.60 -6.25
N LYS A 670 -23.03 -28.71 -5.52
CA LYS A 670 -22.11 -29.81 -5.90
C LYS A 670 -22.57 -30.53 -7.16
N GLU A 671 -23.85 -30.88 -7.27
CA GLU A 671 -24.43 -31.49 -8.48
C GLU A 671 -24.23 -30.64 -9.74
N MET A 672 -24.15 -29.31 -9.58
CA MET A 672 -23.93 -28.35 -10.67
C MET A 672 -22.44 -28.12 -11.00
N GLY A 673 -21.51 -28.81 -10.33
CA GLY A 673 -20.07 -28.69 -10.58
C GLY A 673 -19.44 -27.38 -10.09
N ILE A 674 -20.09 -26.66 -9.17
CA ILE A 674 -19.63 -25.38 -8.61
C ILE A 674 -18.89 -25.65 -7.29
N GLU A 675 -17.90 -26.55 -7.33
CA GLU A 675 -17.08 -26.88 -6.15
C GLU A 675 -15.92 -25.89 -5.93
N GLY A 676 -15.50 -25.18 -6.98
CA GLY A 676 -14.29 -24.34 -6.97
C GLY A 676 -14.47 -22.88 -6.51
N GLU A 677 -15.70 -22.35 -6.50
CA GLU A 677 -15.97 -20.97 -6.07
C GLU A 677 -16.43 -20.86 -4.61
N VAL A 678 -16.51 -22.01 -3.93
CA VAL A 678 -17.31 -22.18 -2.73
C VAL A 678 -16.42 -22.77 -1.62
N LYS A 679 -15.86 -21.91 -0.77
CA LYS A 679 -15.05 -22.33 0.38
C LYS A 679 -15.96 -22.99 1.42
N VAL A 680 -16.04 -24.32 1.40
CA VAL A 680 -16.57 -25.08 2.54
C VAL A 680 -15.62 -24.89 3.72
N LYS A 681 -16.09 -24.31 4.83
CA LYS A 681 -15.38 -24.38 6.12
C LYS A 681 -15.24 -25.86 6.48
N ARG A 682 -14.05 -26.45 6.29
CA ARG A 682 -13.79 -27.82 6.75
C ARG A 682 -13.81 -27.82 8.29
N GLU A 683 -14.69 -28.62 8.88
CA GLU A 683 -14.55 -29.03 10.28
C GLU A 683 -13.24 -29.83 10.46
N PRO A 684 -12.62 -29.77 11.64
CA PRO A 684 -11.38 -30.50 11.91
C PRO A 684 -11.68 -32.00 11.94
N THR A 685 -11.10 -32.74 11.00
CA THR A 685 -10.98 -34.19 11.10
C THR A 685 -10.18 -34.53 12.35
N LEU A 686 -10.86 -35.14 13.33
CA LEU A 686 -10.24 -35.94 14.39
C LEU A 686 -9.66 -37.19 13.74
N PHE A 687 -8.33 -37.24 13.60
CA PHE A 687 -7.47 -38.42 13.78
C PHE A 687 -6.03 -37.96 14.02
#